data_AF-A0A357QNB6-F1
#
_entry.id   AF-A0A357QNB6-F1
#
_cell.length_a   1.000
_cell.length_b   1.000
_cell.length_c   1.000
_cell.angle_alpha   90.00
_cell.angle_beta   90.00
_cell.angle_gamma   90.00
#
_symmetry.space_group_name_H-M   'P 1'
#
loop_
_entity.id
_entity.type
_entity.pdbx_description
1 polymer ?
#
loop_
_entity_poly.entity_id
_entity_poly.type
_entity_poly.pdbx_seq_one_letter_code
_entity_poly.pdbx_strand_id
1 'polypeptide(L)'
;MYKRLIILIVLCSFIHVPVLGEQQSLFPFFRNTNLHKITQKVISGKETDSAKVYAIHKWITSNIKYDLKRFQQFNYSKVPLKTILKKRKAICRGYSDLFNEMCSIAGIPSTSVPGYVKDIYYDQGDGFFEDEHIWNAVYFNDNWHLLDATWDSGYVQFVKMTIIGKILYFFSWHRYTIFRYRPHFVSSPSEFYYCKSGYYYKSDHIPADPIWQMVSPQYSLKDAVLDSSFYFLLCDTITPSPINKHLNNQRRFLASMDEVTRNIADGYVFHDYNHKNHFAPGQSHLLKALKFFPDIDQKSFDSLKVINQCDTLLVMLLKSRSNLDSNFFYLSEQKALLSEKNKMKHEIMAGHYKLLSKSTTKCETLFRSGKSICRQGQSSSKKLNRDNRSKILELDRIPSYANSNNAKKTNPVDSAKAMDEIRLYRDSADIQVKIIKERINICDSIFKKTVSNFYFYAAYSKKHRNDGKAIHFLRLSGFDDLDLKIRMLKDTLIKYKFPADSAILDSTGKILVKELYKEFQKLNKDFSILLKYNKNIVNKCTALKRSCYFEDFSSQAYSETLDSFSVKVQRLSPEISSFSGKFSLLADMCGNLAKLAKKEKKVYIEEKTIEDALYISRASYIIRHFKSRALHNTQYKKLCRDLENITQKIRGKYDKRKV
;
A
#
# COMPACT_ATOMS: atom_id res chain seq x y z
N MET A 1 -31.95 -37.68 -4.98
CA MET A 1 -30.91 -37.99 -3.96
C MET A 1 -29.49 -37.51 -4.35
N TYR A 2 -29.35 -36.41 -5.11
CA TYR A 2 -28.05 -35.85 -5.54
C TYR A 2 -27.98 -34.34 -5.29
N LYS A 3 -27.97 -33.94 -4.01
CA LYS A 3 -27.79 -32.53 -3.59
C LYS A 3 -26.98 -32.33 -2.31
N ARG A 4 -26.18 -33.32 -1.88
CA ARG A 4 -25.38 -33.23 -0.63
C ARG A 4 -23.88 -33.54 -0.77
N LEU A 5 -23.34 -33.74 -1.97
CA LEU A 5 -21.94 -34.18 -2.14
C LEU A 5 -20.98 -33.17 -2.82
N ILE A 6 -21.38 -31.93 -3.07
CA ILE A 6 -20.49 -30.88 -3.65
C ILE A 6 -20.20 -29.74 -2.65
N ILE A 7 -20.72 -29.83 -1.43
CA ILE A 7 -20.42 -28.86 -0.35
C ILE A 7 -19.16 -29.25 0.45
N LEU A 8 -18.63 -30.48 0.31
CA LEU A 8 -17.50 -30.94 1.12
C LEU A 8 -16.11 -30.82 0.46
N ILE A 9 -16.01 -30.50 -0.83
CA ILE A 9 -14.70 -30.42 -1.55
C ILE A 9 -14.23 -28.97 -1.74
N VAL A 10 -15.09 -27.96 -1.53
CA VAL A 10 -14.71 -26.53 -1.55
C VAL A 10 -14.34 -26.00 -0.15
N LEU A 11 -14.46 -26.82 0.90
CA LEU A 11 -14.06 -26.49 2.27
C LEU A 11 -12.57 -26.80 2.59
N CYS A 12 -11.83 -27.46 1.69
CA CYS A 12 -10.44 -27.85 1.94
C CYS A 12 -9.37 -26.99 1.24
N SER A 13 -9.74 -25.92 0.51
CA SER A 13 -8.77 -25.03 -0.17
C SER A 13 -8.64 -23.62 0.45
N PHE A 14 -9.19 -23.40 1.65
CA PHE A 14 -8.98 -22.20 2.46
C PHE A 14 -8.39 -22.50 3.85
N ILE A 15 -7.76 -23.66 4.00
CA ILE A 15 -6.69 -23.82 4.98
C ILE A 15 -5.55 -22.98 4.40
N HIS A 16 -5.15 -21.94 5.14
CA HIS A 16 -3.81 -21.37 5.07
C HIS A 16 -2.87 -22.50 4.73
N VAL A 17 -2.33 -22.59 3.50
CA VAL A 17 -1.11 -23.35 3.32
C VAL A 17 -0.10 -22.48 4.06
N PRO A 18 0.31 -22.84 5.29
CA PRO A 18 1.53 -22.25 5.80
C PRO A 18 2.57 -22.70 4.77
N VAL A 19 3.52 -21.84 4.42
CA VAL A 19 4.75 -22.34 3.82
C VAL A 19 5.15 -23.57 4.62
N LEU A 20 5.30 -24.69 3.92
CA LEU A 20 5.45 -26.03 4.47
C LEU A 20 6.50 -26.04 5.59
N GLY A 21 6.02 -26.33 6.80
CA GLY A 21 6.68 -27.22 7.75
C GLY A 21 8.02 -26.79 8.34
N GLU A 22 7.96 -25.96 9.39
CA GLU A 22 8.51 -26.44 10.67
C GLU A 22 7.33 -26.64 11.61
N GLN A 23 7.16 -27.87 12.13
CA GLN A 23 6.35 -28.07 13.31
C GLN A 23 6.88 -27.11 14.37
N GLN A 24 6.07 -26.13 14.78
CA GLN A 24 6.36 -25.31 15.96
C GLN A 24 6.38 -26.27 17.15
N SER A 25 7.54 -26.86 17.45
CA SER A 25 7.73 -27.68 18.63
C SER A 25 7.34 -26.79 19.80
N LEU A 26 6.23 -27.12 20.47
CA LEU A 26 5.79 -26.42 21.67
C LEU A 26 6.92 -26.51 22.70
N PHE A 27 7.73 -25.46 22.80
CA PHE A 27 8.81 -25.40 23.77
C PHE A 27 8.21 -25.50 25.19
N PRO A 28 8.90 -26.17 26.13
CA PRO A 28 8.32 -26.52 27.41
C PRO A 28 7.92 -25.26 28.19
N PHE A 29 6.63 -25.20 28.54
CA PHE A 29 6.09 -24.19 29.43
C PHE A 29 6.39 -24.57 30.88
N PHE A 30 7.16 -23.74 31.58
CA PHE A 30 7.45 -23.95 33.00
C PHE A 30 6.53 -23.11 33.88
N ARG A 31 5.75 -23.74 34.77
CA ARG A 31 4.99 -23.01 35.81
C ARG A 31 5.88 -22.38 36.88
N ASN A 32 7.10 -22.91 37.05
CA ASN A 32 8.09 -22.38 37.98
C ASN A 32 8.54 -20.97 37.57
N THR A 33 8.83 -20.09 38.54
CA THR A 33 9.40 -18.74 38.32
C THR A 33 10.85 -18.62 38.78
N ASN A 34 11.45 -19.72 39.28
CA ASN A 34 12.87 -19.79 39.58
C ASN A 34 13.67 -19.90 38.27
N LEU A 35 14.36 -18.80 37.91
CA LEU A 35 15.07 -18.68 36.65
C LEU A 35 16.24 -19.67 36.52
N HIS A 36 16.95 -19.97 37.61
CA HIS A 36 18.03 -20.95 37.61
C HIS A 36 17.51 -22.34 37.20
N LYS A 37 16.42 -22.81 37.84
CA LYS A 37 15.80 -24.10 37.50
C LYS A 37 15.25 -24.14 36.07
N ILE A 38 14.71 -23.02 35.58
CA ILE A 38 14.26 -22.92 34.19
C ILE A 38 15.45 -23.05 33.25
N THR A 39 16.51 -22.26 33.48
CA THR A 39 17.70 -22.23 32.62
C THR A 39 18.35 -23.60 32.53
N GLN A 40 18.58 -24.27 33.67
CA GLN A 40 19.15 -25.62 33.71
C GLN A 40 18.31 -26.64 32.91
N LYS A 41 16.97 -26.52 32.95
CA LYS A 41 16.10 -27.36 32.12
C LYS A 41 16.16 -27.01 30.63
N VAL A 42 16.25 -25.72 30.29
CA VAL A 42 16.34 -25.24 28.91
C VAL A 42 17.64 -25.68 28.24
N ILE A 43 18.76 -25.66 28.97
CA ILE A 43 20.08 -26.03 28.44
C ILE A 43 20.42 -27.51 28.63
N SER A 44 19.54 -28.30 29.23
CA SER A 44 19.76 -29.74 29.48
C SER A 44 20.06 -30.49 28.18
N GLY A 45 21.12 -31.29 28.18
CA GLY A 45 21.58 -32.03 26.99
C GLY A 45 22.21 -31.18 25.88
N LYS A 46 22.59 -29.93 26.16
CA LYS A 46 23.31 -29.04 25.22
C LYS A 46 24.78 -28.96 25.61
N GLU A 47 25.65 -29.51 24.76
CA GLU A 47 27.08 -29.60 25.03
C GLU A 47 27.83 -28.30 24.73
N THR A 48 27.50 -27.66 23.59
CA THR A 48 28.19 -26.44 23.15
C THR A 48 27.48 -25.16 23.61
N ASP A 49 28.24 -24.08 23.80
CA ASP A 49 27.69 -22.79 24.18
C ASP A 49 26.73 -22.23 23.11
N SER A 50 27.03 -22.44 21.82
CA SER A 50 26.12 -22.08 20.74
C SER A 50 24.77 -22.81 20.85
N ALA A 51 24.77 -24.09 21.24
CA ALA A 51 23.54 -24.86 21.41
C ALA A 51 22.74 -24.43 22.64
N LYS A 52 23.42 -24.05 23.73
CA LYS A 52 22.78 -23.46 24.93
C LYS A 52 22.16 -22.10 24.62
N VAL A 53 22.90 -21.22 23.94
CA VAL A 53 22.43 -19.89 23.50
C VAL A 53 21.20 -20.00 22.62
N TYR A 54 21.23 -20.90 21.63
CA TYR A 54 20.08 -21.17 20.77
C TYR A 54 18.86 -21.63 21.55
N ALA A 55 19.03 -22.57 22.50
CA ALA A 55 17.95 -23.06 23.34
C ALA A 55 17.34 -21.96 24.23
N ILE A 56 18.18 -21.11 24.82
CA ILE A 56 17.74 -19.93 25.59
C ILE A 56 16.94 -18.97 24.71
N HIS A 57 17.48 -18.61 23.54
CA HIS A 57 16.82 -17.73 22.58
C HIS A 57 15.43 -18.25 22.19
N LYS A 58 15.36 -19.48 21.70
CA LYS A 58 14.10 -20.12 21.27
C LYS A 58 13.09 -20.23 22.41
N TRP A 59 13.55 -20.52 23.62
CA TRP A 59 12.66 -20.59 24.77
C TRP A 59 12.06 -19.22 25.09
N ILE A 60 12.87 -18.15 25.09
CA ILE A 60 12.38 -16.78 25.35
C ILE A 60 11.38 -16.34 24.27
N THR A 61 11.73 -16.47 22.98
CA THR A 61 10.88 -16.03 21.86
C THR A 61 9.54 -16.75 21.83
N SER A 62 9.51 -18.03 22.26
CA SER A 62 8.31 -18.85 22.31
C SER A 62 7.44 -18.64 23.57
N ASN A 63 8.04 -18.20 24.69
CA ASN A 63 7.35 -18.18 25.99
C ASN A 63 7.07 -16.79 26.55
N ILE A 64 7.67 -15.72 26.00
CA ILE A 64 7.47 -14.35 26.45
C ILE A 64 6.74 -13.56 25.35
N LYS A 65 5.64 -12.89 25.72
CA LYS A 65 4.86 -12.04 24.81
C LYS A 65 5.19 -10.57 25.01
N TYR A 66 5.14 -9.79 23.93
CA TYR A 66 5.39 -8.35 24.05
C TYR A 66 4.28 -7.67 24.88
N ASP A 67 4.66 -6.92 25.91
CA ASP A 67 3.74 -6.19 26.78
C ASP A 67 3.28 -4.90 26.11
N LEU A 68 2.38 -5.03 25.14
CA LEU A 68 1.84 -3.89 24.41
C LEU A 68 1.13 -2.87 25.29
N LYS A 69 0.50 -3.30 26.38
CA LYS A 69 -0.15 -2.34 27.29
C LYS A 69 0.91 -1.44 27.91
N ARG A 70 2.01 -2.02 28.37
CA ARG A 70 3.14 -1.29 28.94
C ARG A 70 3.84 -0.41 27.89
N PHE A 71 4.07 -0.93 26.68
CA PHE A 71 4.63 -0.17 25.56
C PHE A 71 3.74 1.02 25.14
N GLN A 72 2.42 0.83 25.06
CA GLN A 72 1.47 1.91 24.75
C GLN A 72 1.31 2.94 25.87
N GLN A 73 1.59 2.54 27.11
CA GLN A 73 1.76 3.44 28.25
C GLN A 73 3.18 4.03 28.31
N PHE A 74 4.06 3.61 27.40
CA PHE A 74 5.46 3.99 27.29
C PHE A 74 6.19 3.88 28.64
N ASN A 75 5.86 2.85 29.40
CA ASN A 75 6.44 2.62 30.71
C ASN A 75 7.70 1.76 30.56
N TYR A 76 8.86 2.42 30.46
CA TYR A 76 10.15 1.78 30.25
C TYR A 76 10.88 1.39 31.53
N SER A 77 10.25 1.52 32.71
CA SER A 77 10.91 1.16 33.97
C SER A 77 11.31 -0.32 33.98
N LYS A 78 12.45 -0.63 34.61
CA LYS A 78 12.94 -2.00 34.77
C LYS A 78 11.89 -2.85 35.53
N VAL A 79 11.62 -4.06 35.03
CA VAL A 79 10.69 -5.01 35.65
C VAL A 79 11.48 -6.19 36.21
N PRO A 80 11.27 -6.60 37.47
CA PRO A 80 11.95 -7.76 38.02
C PRO A 80 11.70 -9.02 37.18
N LEU A 81 12.75 -9.81 36.93
CA LEU A 81 12.67 -11.03 36.09
C LEU A 81 11.61 -12.02 36.59
N LYS A 82 11.46 -12.18 37.91
CA LYS A 82 10.39 -12.99 38.52
C LYS A 82 8.99 -12.56 38.06
N THR A 83 8.76 -11.26 37.90
CA THR A 83 7.49 -10.70 37.40
C THR A 83 7.31 -10.99 35.92
N ILE A 84 8.37 -10.87 35.11
CA ILE A 84 8.36 -11.23 33.68
C ILE A 84 8.01 -12.71 33.51
N LEU A 85 8.65 -13.60 34.27
CA LEU A 85 8.39 -15.05 34.25
C LEU A 85 6.96 -15.39 34.70
N LYS A 86 6.44 -14.70 35.73
CA LYS A 86 5.07 -14.88 36.21
C LYS A 86 4.04 -14.42 35.19
N LYS A 87 4.23 -13.24 34.59
CA LYS A 87 3.27 -12.63 33.65
C LYS A 87 3.43 -13.11 32.21
N ARG A 88 4.58 -13.71 31.88
CA ARG A 88 5.01 -14.10 30.53
C ARG A 88 4.95 -12.92 29.55
N LYS A 89 5.31 -11.74 30.05
CA LYS A 89 5.23 -10.48 29.32
C LYS A 89 6.39 -9.56 29.65
N ALA A 90 6.99 -8.97 28.61
CA ALA A 90 8.07 -7.99 28.72
C ALA A 90 8.02 -7.00 27.54
N ILE A 91 8.71 -5.87 27.70
CA ILE A 91 9.16 -5.02 26.58
C ILE A 91 10.63 -5.35 26.27
N CYS A 92 11.23 -4.76 25.24
CA CYS A 92 12.60 -5.04 24.77
C CYS A 92 13.62 -5.24 25.90
N ARG A 93 13.68 -4.31 26.85
CA ARG A 93 14.57 -4.39 28.03
C ARG A 93 14.40 -5.68 28.84
N GLY A 94 13.17 -6.13 29.03
CA GLY A 94 12.90 -7.37 29.78
C GLY A 94 13.24 -8.64 29.00
N TYR A 95 13.19 -8.62 27.67
CA TYR A 95 13.73 -9.71 26.85
C TYR A 95 15.25 -9.76 26.98
N SER A 96 15.90 -8.60 26.82
CA SER A 96 17.36 -8.45 26.91
C SER A 96 17.91 -8.85 28.28
N ASP A 97 17.29 -8.38 29.36
CA ASP A 97 17.68 -8.72 30.74
C ASP A 97 17.48 -10.22 31.03
N LEU A 98 16.37 -10.81 30.54
CA LEU A 98 16.11 -12.24 30.73
C LEU A 98 17.13 -13.10 29.98
N PHE A 99 17.49 -12.72 28.75
CA PHE A 99 18.49 -13.42 27.96
C PHE A 99 19.87 -13.36 28.62
N ASN A 100 20.32 -12.18 29.06
CA ASN A 100 21.59 -12.01 29.76
C ASN A 100 21.66 -12.87 31.03
N GLU A 101 20.61 -12.85 31.85
CA GLU A 101 20.58 -13.61 33.10
C GLU A 101 20.60 -15.13 32.86
N MET A 102 19.88 -15.62 31.84
CA MET A 102 19.95 -17.03 31.46
C MET A 102 21.33 -17.41 30.92
N CYS A 103 21.99 -16.55 30.15
CA CYS A 103 23.36 -16.78 29.68
C CYS A 103 24.36 -16.78 30.84
N SER A 104 24.22 -15.85 31.80
CA SER A 104 25.01 -15.79 33.03
C SER A 104 24.92 -17.10 33.83
N ILE A 105 23.70 -17.62 34.04
CA ILE A 105 23.47 -18.93 34.70
C ILE A 105 24.12 -20.08 33.91
N ALA A 106 24.19 -19.98 32.58
CA ALA A 106 24.84 -20.97 31.72
C ALA A 106 26.37 -20.80 31.61
N GLY A 107 26.96 -19.77 32.25
CA GLY A 107 28.39 -19.46 32.17
C GLY A 107 28.83 -18.81 30.87
N ILE A 108 27.90 -18.22 30.10
CA ILE A 108 28.15 -17.67 28.76
C ILE A 108 28.16 -16.13 28.83
N PRO A 109 29.25 -15.45 28.44
CA PRO A 109 29.30 -13.99 28.46
C PRO A 109 28.27 -13.39 27.50
N SER A 110 27.43 -12.49 28.03
CA SER A 110 26.43 -11.77 27.25
C SER A 110 26.23 -10.37 27.84
N THR A 111 25.91 -9.40 26.98
CA THR A 111 25.59 -8.04 27.39
C THR A 111 24.41 -7.49 26.59
N SER A 112 23.67 -6.58 27.21
CA SER A 112 22.68 -5.78 26.50
C SER A 112 23.37 -4.75 25.61
N VAL A 113 22.81 -4.51 24.43
CA VAL A 113 23.25 -3.52 23.45
C VAL A 113 22.09 -2.54 23.24
N PRO A 114 22.12 -1.35 23.86
CA PRO A 114 21.14 -0.31 23.59
C PRO A 114 21.41 0.36 22.23
N GLY A 115 20.36 0.86 21.62
CA GLY A 115 20.48 1.52 20.33
C GLY A 115 19.17 2.06 19.78
N TYR A 116 19.25 2.43 18.52
CA TYR A 116 18.19 3.00 17.74
C TYR A 116 17.60 1.93 16.82
N VAL A 117 16.30 2.04 16.55
CA VAL A 117 15.64 1.18 15.57
C VAL A 117 14.88 1.97 14.55
N LYS A 118 14.89 1.48 13.32
CA LYS A 118 13.94 1.91 12.31
C LYS A 118 12.67 1.09 12.48
N ASP A 119 11.89 1.47 13.48
CA ASP A 119 10.61 0.80 13.73
C ASP A 119 9.61 1.07 12.59
N ILE A 120 8.44 0.48 12.69
CA ILE A 120 7.33 0.63 11.75
C ILE A 120 6.85 2.09 11.51
N TYR A 121 7.33 3.06 12.29
CA TYR A 121 6.99 4.47 12.18
C TYR A 121 8.17 5.33 11.70
N TYR A 122 9.33 4.72 11.46
CA TYR A 122 10.49 5.38 10.92
C TYR A 122 10.25 5.79 9.46
N ASP A 123 10.34 7.08 9.17
CA ASP A 123 10.44 7.60 7.82
C ASP A 123 11.91 7.78 7.42
N GLN A 124 12.24 7.54 6.13
CA GLN A 124 13.60 7.77 5.62
C GLN A 124 14.03 9.22 5.91
N GLY A 125 15.22 9.39 6.48
CA GLY A 125 15.68 10.71 6.90
C GLY A 125 15.17 11.15 8.28
N ASP A 126 14.45 10.30 9.02
CA ASP A 126 14.15 10.57 10.43
C ASP A 126 15.43 10.51 11.26
N GLY A 127 15.56 11.51 12.14
CA GLY A 127 16.66 11.59 13.08
C GLY A 127 16.42 10.70 14.29
N PHE A 128 17.52 10.27 14.89
CA PHE A 128 17.52 9.55 16.17
C PHE A 128 17.93 10.51 17.29
N PHE A 129 17.19 10.49 18.40
CA PHE A 129 17.38 11.46 19.49
C PHE A 129 17.63 10.78 20.83
N GLU A 130 17.05 9.61 21.09
CA GLU A 130 17.36 8.75 22.25
C GLU A 130 17.47 7.29 21.79
N ASP A 131 18.34 6.52 22.43
CA ASP A 131 18.39 5.07 22.25
C ASP A 131 17.12 4.43 22.85
N GLU A 132 16.29 3.86 21.98
CA GLU A 132 14.92 3.47 22.31
C GLU A 132 14.64 1.98 22.26
N HIS A 133 15.64 1.20 21.83
CA HIS A 133 15.57 -0.24 21.79
C HIS A 133 16.82 -0.86 22.40
N ILE A 134 16.71 -2.14 22.75
CA ILE A 134 17.80 -2.88 23.37
C ILE A 134 17.70 -4.35 23.00
N TRP A 135 18.81 -4.91 22.57
CA TRP A 135 18.99 -6.31 22.18
C TRP A 135 20.25 -6.87 22.86
N ASN A 136 20.74 -8.05 22.44
CA ASN A 136 21.88 -8.68 23.09
C ASN A 136 23.05 -8.89 22.13
N ALA A 137 24.25 -8.83 22.71
CA ALA A 137 25.44 -9.49 22.16
C ALA A 137 25.83 -10.65 23.07
N VAL A 138 26.29 -11.75 22.49
CA VAL A 138 26.69 -12.97 23.22
C VAL A 138 27.99 -13.52 22.64
N TYR A 139 28.85 -14.05 23.50
CA TYR A 139 30.17 -14.56 23.13
C TYR A 139 30.21 -16.08 23.16
N PHE A 140 30.50 -16.71 22.03
CA PHE A 140 30.77 -18.14 21.90
C PHE A 140 31.63 -18.38 20.64
N ASN A 141 32.30 -19.54 20.54
CA ASN A 141 33.18 -19.88 19.41
C ASN A 141 34.16 -18.75 19.05
N ASP A 142 34.79 -18.16 20.07
CA ASP A 142 35.75 -17.05 20.01
C ASP A 142 35.25 -15.75 19.38
N ASN A 143 33.93 -15.56 19.22
CA ASN A 143 33.35 -14.38 18.58
C ASN A 143 32.11 -13.85 19.30
N TRP A 144 31.82 -12.57 19.08
CA TRP A 144 30.57 -11.93 19.49
C TRP A 144 29.52 -12.10 18.38
N HIS A 145 28.29 -12.37 18.81
CA HIS A 145 27.14 -12.53 17.94
C HIS A 145 25.99 -11.62 18.43
N LEU A 146 25.30 -10.96 17.50
CA LEU A 146 24.10 -10.16 17.79
C LEU A 146 22.84 -11.03 17.72
N LEU A 147 21.87 -10.75 18.58
CA LEU A 147 20.53 -11.32 18.49
C LEU A 147 19.50 -10.38 19.12
N ASP A 148 18.27 -10.41 18.63
CA ASP A 148 17.13 -9.71 19.23
C ASP A 148 15.93 -10.65 19.45
N ALA A 149 15.85 -11.19 20.66
CA ALA A 149 14.74 -12.03 21.10
C ALA A 149 13.38 -11.29 21.14
N THR A 150 13.37 -9.96 21.14
CA THR A 150 12.14 -9.15 21.11
C THR A 150 11.50 -9.25 19.74
N TRP A 151 12.24 -8.90 18.69
CA TRP A 151 11.73 -8.92 17.31
C TRP A 151 11.60 -10.34 16.77
N ASP A 152 12.41 -11.30 17.25
CA ASP A 152 12.24 -12.72 16.95
C ASP A 152 11.06 -13.38 17.68
N SER A 153 10.36 -12.71 18.61
CA SER A 153 9.19 -13.28 19.31
C SER A 153 7.86 -13.11 18.55
N GLY A 154 7.80 -12.19 17.60
CA GLY A 154 6.60 -11.83 16.85
C GLY A 154 6.51 -10.35 16.53
N TYR A 155 5.32 -9.87 16.17
CA TYR A 155 5.12 -8.50 15.68
C TYR A 155 3.84 -7.87 16.22
N VAL A 156 3.73 -6.55 16.09
CA VAL A 156 2.55 -5.78 16.51
C VAL A 156 1.65 -5.56 15.31
N GLN A 157 0.39 -5.98 15.41
CA GLN A 157 -0.63 -5.69 14.42
C GLN A 157 -1.56 -4.57 14.92
N PHE A 158 -1.61 -3.45 14.20
CA PHE A 158 -2.29 -2.21 14.63
C PHE A 158 -3.80 -2.20 14.40
N VAL A 159 -4.23 -2.92 13.36
CA VAL A 159 -5.63 -3.04 12.99
C VAL A 159 -6.12 -4.45 13.24
N LYS A 160 -7.32 -4.56 13.79
CA LYS A 160 -7.98 -5.86 13.94
C LYS A 160 -9.37 -5.76 13.33
N MET A 161 -9.69 -6.72 12.46
CA MET A 161 -11.05 -6.89 11.98
C MET A 161 -11.89 -7.48 13.13
N THR A 162 -13.02 -6.85 13.43
CA THR A 162 -13.95 -7.34 14.47
C THR A 162 -14.51 -8.70 14.06
N ILE A 163 -15.06 -9.48 15.01
CA ILE A 163 -15.69 -10.77 14.67
C ILE A 163 -16.85 -10.55 13.67
N ILE A 164 -17.68 -9.54 13.93
CA ILE A 164 -18.73 -9.08 13.00
C ILE A 164 -18.09 -8.64 11.67
N GLY A 165 -16.98 -7.92 11.71
CA GLY A 165 -16.22 -7.52 10.52
C GLY A 165 -15.69 -8.71 9.71
N LYS A 166 -15.21 -9.78 10.35
CA LYS A 166 -14.79 -11.05 9.70
C LYS A 166 -15.95 -11.75 9.04
N ILE A 167 -17.08 -11.86 9.75
CA ILE A 167 -18.31 -12.46 9.24
C ILE A 167 -18.82 -11.65 8.05
N LEU A 168 -18.97 -10.33 8.19
CA LEU A 168 -19.40 -9.44 7.11
C LEU A 168 -18.41 -9.47 5.94
N TYR A 169 -17.10 -9.47 6.18
CA TYR A 169 -16.10 -9.59 5.13
C TYR A 169 -16.27 -10.89 4.36
N PHE A 170 -16.39 -12.03 5.05
CA PHE A 170 -16.58 -13.33 4.43
C PHE A 170 -17.90 -13.42 3.63
N PHE A 171 -19.03 -13.13 4.27
CA PHE A 171 -20.36 -13.22 3.65
C PHE A 171 -20.64 -12.15 2.60
N SER A 172 -19.88 -11.06 2.61
CA SER A 172 -19.96 -10.05 1.56
C SER A 172 -19.05 -10.32 0.38
N TRP A 173 -18.38 -11.47 0.29
CA TRP A 173 -17.36 -11.72 -0.73
C TRP A 173 -16.24 -10.68 -0.68
N HIS A 174 -15.73 -10.42 0.52
CA HIS A 174 -14.61 -9.52 0.80
C HIS A 174 -14.95 -8.04 0.49
N ARG A 175 -16.21 -7.61 0.69
CA ARG A 175 -16.71 -6.27 0.32
C ARG A 175 -16.93 -5.34 1.51
N TYR A 176 -16.74 -5.76 2.75
CA TYR A 176 -16.80 -4.87 3.91
C TYR A 176 -15.60 -5.10 4.79
N THR A 177 -14.86 -4.04 5.08
CA THR A 177 -13.81 -4.06 6.08
C THR A 177 -14.05 -2.96 7.10
N ILE A 178 -14.65 -3.32 8.22
CA ILE A 178 -14.70 -2.45 9.40
C ILE A 178 -13.41 -2.74 10.18
N PHE A 179 -12.38 -1.92 9.95
CA PHE A 179 -11.16 -1.95 10.75
C PHE A 179 -11.36 -1.09 11.99
N ARG A 180 -10.94 -1.64 13.14
CA ARG A 180 -10.77 -0.86 14.35
C ARG A 180 -9.29 -0.83 14.69
N TYR A 181 -8.77 0.37 14.93
CA TYR A 181 -7.46 0.53 15.53
C TYR A 181 -7.46 -0.17 16.90
N ARG A 182 -6.74 -1.28 16.98
CA ARG A 182 -6.61 -2.11 18.18
C ARG A 182 -5.27 -2.85 18.11
N PRO A 183 -4.17 -2.17 18.47
CA PRO A 183 -2.86 -2.80 18.47
C PRO A 183 -2.84 -4.02 19.36
N HIS A 184 -2.34 -5.13 18.82
CA HIS A 184 -2.22 -6.39 19.54
C HIS A 184 -0.98 -7.15 19.06
N PHE A 185 -0.40 -7.93 19.95
CA PHE A 185 0.82 -8.66 19.69
C PHE A 185 0.44 -10.00 19.08
N VAL A 186 1.03 -10.31 17.93
CA VAL A 186 0.92 -11.60 17.26
C VAL A 186 2.23 -12.33 17.53
N SER A 187 2.17 -13.39 18.33
CA SER A 187 3.33 -14.24 18.59
C SER A 187 3.66 -15.01 17.32
N SER A 188 4.90 -14.87 16.86
CA SER A 188 5.43 -15.53 15.69
C SER A 188 6.93 -15.75 15.90
N PRO A 189 7.33 -16.69 16.78
CA PRO A 189 8.73 -16.96 17.05
C PRO A 189 9.51 -17.29 15.78
N SER A 190 10.67 -16.66 15.59
CA SER A 190 11.55 -16.86 14.43
C SER A 190 13.03 -16.82 14.84
N GLU A 191 13.92 -16.93 13.86
CA GLU A 191 15.38 -16.82 14.01
C GLU A 191 15.94 -15.75 13.07
N PHE A 192 15.10 -14.76 12.76
CA PHE A 192 15.42 -13.75 11.76
C PHE A 192 16.53 -12.82 12.22
N TYR A 193 16.62 -12.53 13.52
CA TYR A 193 17.70 -11.72 14.11
C TYR A 193 18.76 -12.57 14.83
N TYR A 194 18.55 -13.87 14.99
CA TYR A 194 19.50 -14.76 15.65
C TYR A 194 20.85 -14.83 14.92
N CYS A 195 21.90 -14.32 15.55
CA CYS A 195 23.29 -14.36 15.08
C CYS A 195 23.51 -13.78 13.67
N LYS A 196 22.69 -12.78 13.26
CA LYS A 196 22.87 -12.10 11.97
C LYS A 196 24.11 -11.20 11.96
N SER A 197 24.60 -10.93 10.76
CA SER A 197 25.77 -10.06 10.56
C SER A 197 25.48 -8.61 10.95
N GLY A 198 26.51 -7.85 11.29
CA GLY A 198 26.39 -6.41 11.54
C GLY A 198 25.83 -5.62 10.35
N TYR A 199 26.12 -6.06 9.12
CA TYR A 199 25.55 -5.47 7.90
C TYR A 199 24.05 -5.66 7.79
N TYR A 200 23.56 -6.80 8.29
CA TYR A 200 22.14 -7.04 8.41
C TYR A 200 21.53 -6.08 9.42
N TYR A 201 22.10 -6.01 10.63
CA TYR A 201 21.64 -5.08 11.67
C TYR A 201 21.62 -3.62 11.19
N LYS A 202 22.57 -3.17 10.36
CA LYS A 202 22.59 -1.81 9.79
C LYS A 202 21.26 -1.40 9.13
N SER A 203 20.46 -2.34 8.60
CA SER A 203 19.21 -1.99 7.94
C SER A 203 18.19 -1.35 8.87
N ASP A 204 18.11 -1.79 10.12
CA ASP A 204 17.05 -1.40 11.06
C ASP A 204 17.46 -1.34 12.54
N HIS A 205 18.64 -1.80 12.93
CA HIS A 205 19.20 -1.77 14.29
C HIS A 205 20.56 -1.08 14.31
N ILE A 206 20.62 0.09 14.94
CA ILE A 206 21.83 0.88 15.03
C ILE A 206 22.27 0.95 16.50
N PRO A 207 23.36 0.30 16.92
CA PRO A 207 23.80 0.36 18.31
C PRO A 207 24.25 1.77 18.67
N ALA A 208 23.97 2.18 19.91
CA ALA A 208 24.37 3.48 20.44
C ALA A 208 25.88 3.59 20.66
N ASP A 209 26.54 2.47 20.98
CA ASP A 209 28.00 2.35 20.93
C ASP A 209 28.43 1.64 19.62
N PRO A 210 29.18 2.32 18.75
CA PRO A 210 29.63 1.78 17.47
C PRO A 210 30.40 0.46 17.55
N ILE A 211 31.05 0.12 18.68
CA ILE A 211 31.79 -1.15 18.78
C ILE A 211 30.88 -2.36 18.55
N TRP A 212 29.58 -2.22 18.82
CA TRP A 212 28.58 -3.27 18.64
C TRP A 212 27.98 -3.33 17.23
N GLN A 213 28.39 -2.46 16.30
CA GLN A 213 27.94 -2.55 14.89
C GLN A 213 28.43 -3.83 14.22
N MET A 214 29.54 -4.40 14.70
CA MET A 214 30.16 -5.62 14.17
C MET A 214 30.46 -5.59 12.66
N VAL A 215 30.67 -4.39 12.10
CA VAL A 215 31.10 -4.16 10.72
C VAL A 215 32.50 -3.52 10.68
N SER A 216 33.13 -3.55 9.51
CA SER A 216 34.39 -2.85 9.24
C SER A 216 34.36 -2.26 7.82
N PRO A 217 34.53 -0.94 7.64
CA PRO A 217 34.59 0.09 8.69
C PRO A 217 33.25 0.27 9.42
N GLN A 218 33.27 0.90 10.59
CA GLN A 218 32.06 1.36 11.28
C GLN A 218 31.38 2.47 10.47
N TYR A 219 30.05 2.51 10.47
CA TYR A 219 29.26 3.50 9.73
C TYR A 219 28.78 4.64 10.63
N SER A 220 28.51 5.81 10.03
CA SER A 220 27.96 6.96 10.73
C SER A 220 26.42 6.89 10.84
N LEU A 221 25.82 7.61 11.79
CA LEU A 221 24.36 7.73 11.86
C LEU A 221 23.75 8.36 10.60
N LYS A 222 24.46 9.28 9.95
CA LYS A 222 24.00 9.89 8.70
C LYS A 222 23.83 8.84 7.60
N ASP A 223 24.77 7.91 7.50
CA ASP A 223 24.68 6.81 6.54
C ASP A 223 23.56 5.85 6.92
N ALA A 224 23.41 5.53 8.21
CA ALA A 224 22.35 4.64 8.68
C ALA A 224 20.94 5.18 8.40
N VAL A 225 20.72 6.48 8.53
CA VAL A 225 19.43 7.17 8.35
C VAL A 225 18.98 7.22 6.88
N LEU A 226 19.91 7.26 5.93
CA LEU A 226 19.58 7.36 4.50
C LEU A 226 19.25 6.00 3.86
N ASP A 227 19.66 4.91 4.48
CA ASP A 227 19.91 3.64 3.79
C ASP A 227 18.86 2.55 4.12
N SER A 228 17.57 2.91 4.15
CA SER A 228 16.48 1.98 4.55
C SER A 228 15.76 1.32 3.36
N SER A 229 15.81 1.93 2.18
CA SER A 229 14.94 1.55 1.05
C SER A 229 15.56 0.54 0.08
N PHE A 230 16.83 0.18 0.26
CA PHE A 230 17.62 -0.62 -0.68
C PHE A 230 17.94 -2.05 -0.18
N TYR A 231 18.08 -2.27 1.14
CA TYR A 231 18.59 -3.56 1.66
C TYR A 231 17.60 -4.73 1.69
N PHE A 232 16.29 -4.51 1.72
CA PHE A 232 15.31 -5.61 1.67
C PHE A 232 15.37 -6.43 0.37
N LEU A 233 15.97 -5.89 -0.70
CA LEU A 233 16.18 -6.60 -1.98
C LEU A 233 17.54 -7.31 -2.06
N LEU A 234 18.46 -7.07 -1.13
CA LEU A 234 19.85 -7.55 -1.19
C LEU A 234 20.22 -8.55 -0.09
N CYS A 235 19.39 -8.77 0.94
CA CYS A 235 19.74 -9.63 2.07
C CYS A 235 20.11 -11.08 1.70
N ASP A 236 19.62 -11.61 0.57
CA ASP A 236 20.04 -12.93 0.07
C ASP A 236 21.38 -12.91 -0.69
N THR A 237 21.93 -11.71 -0.96
CA THR A 237 23.16 -11.49 -1.75
C THR A 237 24.29 -10.82 -0.96
N ILE A 238 24.05 -10.40 0.29
CA ILE A 238 25.13 -9.88 1.14
C ILE A 238 25.98 -11.07 1.56
N THR A 239 27.09 -11.28 0.83
CA THR A 239 28.19 -12.14 1.27
C THR A 239 28.52 -11.83 2.72
N PRO A 240 28.60 -12.83 3.62
CA PRO A 240 29.00 -12.59 5.00
C PRO A 240 30.38 -11.95 5.01
N SER A 241 30.42 -10.64 5.25
CA SER A 241 31.67 -9.94 5.52
C SER A 241 32.30 -10.53 6.77
N PRO A 242 33.64 -10.69 6.82
CA PRO A 242 34.30 -11.25 7.99
C PRO A 242 33.91 -10.48 9.26
N ILE A 243 33.55 -11.23 10.30
CA ILE A 243 33.23 -10.69 11.63
C ILE A 243 34.40 -9.80 12.06
N ASN A 244 34.13 -8.54 12.39
CA ASN A 244 35.16 -7.63 12.89
C ASN A 244 35.60 -8.08 14.28
N LYS A 245 36.69 -8.86 14.36
CA LYS A 245 37.26 -9.37 15.62
C LYS A 245 38.19 -8.37 16.31
N HIS A 246 38.62 -7.30 15.64
CA HIS A 246 39.60 -6.34 16.17
C HIS A 246 39.15 -5.71 17.49
N LEU A 247 37.84 -5.51 17.67
CA LEU A 247 37.26 -4.92 18.87
C LEU A 247 36.82 -5.96 19.92
N ASN A 248 37.10 -7.26 19.74
CA ASN A 248 36.64 -8.30 20.67
C ASN A 248 37.13 -8.09 22.10
N ASN A 249 38.39 -7.66 22.28
CA ASN A 249 38.95 -7.38 23.60
C ASN A 249 38.24 -6.20 24.28
N GLN A 250 37.97 -5.13 23.53
CA GLN A 250 37.23 -3.97 24.04
C GLN A 250 35.79 -4.34 24.42
N ARG A 251 35.10 -5.11 23.57
CA ARG A 251 33.76 -5.64 23.84
C ARG A 251 33.74 -6.52 25.09
N ARG A 252 34.74 -7.39 25.26
CA ARG A 252 34.88 -8.26 26.43
C ARG A 252 35.09 -7.48 27.70
N PHE A 253 35.94 -6.45 27.66
CA PHE A 253 36.12 -5.52 28.77
C PHE A 253 34.80 -4.81 29.14
N LEU A 254 34.10 -4.22 28.16
CA LEU A 254 32.83 -3.54 28.39
C LEU A 254 31.74 -4.47 28.92
N ALA A 255 31.63 -5.69 28.37
CA ALA A 255 30.66 -6.69 28.81
C ALA A 255 30.93 -7.21 30.23
N SER A 256 32.19 -7.15 30.70
CA SER A 256 32.56 -7.57 32.05
C SER A 256 32.24 -6.54 33.14
N MET A 257 31.95 -5.29 32.77
CA MET A 257 31.60 -4.23 33.71
C MET A 257 30.23 -4.46 34.34
N ASP A 258 30.08 -4.03 35.60
CA ASP A 258 28.76 -3.92 36.22
C ASP A 258 27.88 -2.90 35.47
N GLU A 259 26.56 -3.07 35.54
CA GLU A 259 25.60 -2.26 34.79
C GLU A 259 25.75 -0.75 35.05
N VAL A 260 26.04 -0.34 36.30
CA VAL A 260 26.15 1.07 36.66
C VAL A 260 27.41 1.68 36.06
N THR A 261 28.55 1.01 36.21
CA THR A 261 29.83 1.47 35.65
C THR A 261 29.78 1.52 34.12
N ARG A 262 29.17 0.52 33.48
CA ARG A 262 28.96 0.53 32.02
C ARG A 262 28.09 1.69 31.56
N ASN A 263 26.93 1.89 32.17
CA ASN A 263 26.02 3.01 31.82
C ASN A 263 26.70 4.39 31.99
N ILE A 264 27.62 4.52 32.96
CA ILE A 264 28.42 5.73 33.15
C ILE A 264 29.38 5.96 31.97
N ALA A 265 30.08 4.91 31.51
CA ALA A 265 31.01 5.00 30.39
C ALA A 265 30.27 5.25 29.06
N ASP A 266 29.22 4.47 28.82
CA ASP A 266 28.36 4.49 27.64
C ASP A 266 27.78 5.88 27.35
N GLY A 267 27.39 6.63 28.38
CA GLY A 267 26.74 7.93 28.20
C GLY A 267 27.54 8.96 27.39
N TYR A 268 28.88 8.90 27.44
CA TYR A 268 29.74 9.77 26.63
C TYR A 268 29.87 9.24 25.21
N VAL A 269 30.13 7.95 25.06
CA VAL A 269 30.27 7.29 23.75
C VAL A 269 28.99 7.44 22.92
N PHE A 270 27.82 7.30 23.55
CA PHE A 270 26.53 7.44 22.88
C PHE A 270 26.31 8.87 22.39
N HIS A 271 26.76 9.86 23.16
CA HIS A 271 26.66 11.27 22.77
C HIS A 271 27.68 11.64 21.69
N ASP A 272 28.88 11.08 21.72
CA ASP A 272 29.90 11.30 20.69
C ASP A 272 29.45 10.70 19.36
N TYR A 273 28.80 9.54 19.39
CA TYR A 273 28.22 8.93 18.19
C TYR A 273 26.93 9.64 17.74
N ASN A 274 26.10 10.09 18.69
CA ASN A 274 24.89 10.85 18.45
C ASN A 274 24.84 12.13 19.29
N HIS A 275 25.31 13.24 18.74
CA HIS A 275 25.29 14.54 19.42
C HIS A 275 23.87 15.04 19.78
N LYS A 276 22.81 14.41 19.27
CA LYS A 276 21.43 14.72 19.67
C LYS A 276 20.97 13.94 20.91
N ASN A 277 21.67 12.86 21.28
CA ASN A 277 21.39 12.08 22.47
C ASN A 277 21.97 12.75 23.71
N HIS A 278 21.23 13.71 24.26
CA HIS A 278 21.60 14.37 25.51
C HIS A 278 21.06 13.61 26.74
N PHE A 279 20.15 12.64 26.56
CA PHE A 279 19.69 11.82 27.68
C PHE A 279 20.82 10.98 28.28
N ALA A 280 21.58 10.28 27.44
CA ALA A 280 22.66 9.39 27.86
C ALA A 280 23.74 10.08 28.73
N PRO A 281 24.33 11.23 28.35
CA PRO A 281 25.28 11.93 29.21
C PRO A 281 24.62 12.50 30.47
N GLY A 282 23.36 12.93 30.39
CA GLY A 282 22.58 13.35 31.57
C GLY A 282 22.45 12.23 32.60
N GLN A 283 22.05 11.04 32.15
CA GLN A 283 21.98 9.83 32.97
C GLN A 283 23.35 9.45 33.55
N SER A 284 24.42 9.49 32.76
CA SER A 284 25.79 9.18 33.23
C SER A 284 26.22 10.11 34.37
N HIS A 285 26.00 11.42 34.23
CA HIS A 285 26.34 12.39 35.27
C HIS A 285 25.55 12.17 36.57
N LEU A 286 24.25 11.83 36.49
CA LEU A 286 23.47 11.47 37.67
C LEU A 286 23.99 10.19 38.33
N LEU A 287 24.31 9.15 37.55
CA LEU A 287 24.84 7.90 38.08
C LEU A 287 26.20 8.10 38.76
N LYS A 288 27.08 8.93 38.18
CA LYS A 288 28.34 9.35 38.82
C LYS A 288 28.08 10.05 40.16
N ALA A 289 27.13 10.98 40.20
CA ALA A 289 26.76 11.67 41.44
C ALA A 289 26.20 10.69 42.50
N LEU A 290 25.33 9.77 42.10
CA LEU A 290 24.77 8.76 43.01
C LEU A 290 25.84 7.79 43.54
N LYS A 291 26.82 7.42 42.71
CA LYS A 291 27.95 6.57 43.11
C LYS A 291 28.91 7.30 44.06
N PHE A 292 29.12 8.59 43.86
CA PHE A 292 30.01 9.43 44.68
C PHE A 292 29.35 9.92 45.99
N PHE A 293 28.02 10.04 46.04
CA PHE A 293 27.32 10.58 47.21
C PHE A 293 27.64 9.87 48.55
N PRO A 294 27.73 8.53 48.61
CA PRO A 294 28.12 7.83 49.84
C PRO A 294 29.55 8.15 50.32
N ASP A 295 30.43 8.62 49.43
CA ASP A 295 31.84 8.93 49.75
C ASP A 295 32.02 10.30 50.42
N ILE A 296 30.95 11.07 50.57
CA ILE A 296 30.97 12.34 51.30
C ILE A 296 31.21 12.06 52.79
N ASP A 297 32.34 12.52 53.31
CA ASP A 297 32.79 12.27 54.68
C ASP A 297 32.11 13.22 55.67
N GLN A 298 30.82 12.97 55.94
CA GLN A 298 30.00 13.75 56.87
C GLN A 298 30.41 13.61 58.35
N LYS A 299 31.56 12.97 58.64
CA LYS A 299 32.15 12.91 59.98
C LYS A 299 33.51 13.61 60.05
N SER A 300 34.07 14.04 58.92
CA SER A 300 35.31 14.80 58.84
C SER A 300 35.26 16.06 59.71
N PHE A 301 36.35 16.33 60.42
CA PHE A 301 36.61 17.62 61.07
C PHE A 301 37.10 18.69 60.09
N ASP A 302 37.67 18.27 58.95
CA ASP A 302 38.04 19.17 57.87
C ASP A 302 36.78 19.57 57.08
N SER A 303 36.26 20.76 57.41
CA SER A 303 35.11 21.37 56.73
C SER A 303 35.37 21.68 55.26
N LEU A 304 36.61 22.01 54.87
CA LEU A 304 36.96 22.34 53.50
C LEU A 304 36.89 21.10 52.61
N LYS A 305 37.37 19.94 53.10
CA LYS A 305 37.24 18.64 52.41
C LYS A 305 35.78 18.33 52.08
N VAL A 306 34.87 18.41 53.07
CA VAL A 306 33.45 18.09 52.85
C VAL A 306 32.79 19.06 51.89
N ILE A 307 33.11 20.36 51.98
CA ILE A 307 32.60 21.37 51.04
C ILE A 307 33.05 21.07 49.61
N ASN A 308 34.33 20.73 49.40
CA ASN A 308 34.85 20.38 48.08
C ASN A 308 34.20 19.11 47.51
N GLN A 309 33.92 18.10 48.36
CA GLN A 309 33.16 16.91 47.95
C GLN A 309 31.72 17.28 47.53
N CYS A 310 31.03 18.10 48.34
CA CYS A 310 29.70 18.60 48.00
C CYS A 310 29.71 19.39 46.68
N ASP A 311 30.67 20.29 46.48
CA ASP A 311 30.78 21.11 45.26
C ASP A 311 31.04 20.24 44.03
N THR A 312 31.90 19.22 44.15
CA THR A 312 32.13 18.22 43.09
C THR A 312 30.82 17.52 42.69
N LEU A 313 30.04 17.08 43.66
CA LEU A 313 28.76 16.42 43.42
C LEU A 313 27.71 17.38 42.82
N LEU A 314 27.65 18.63 43.28
CA LEU A 314 26.77 19.66 42.72
C LEU A 314 27.11 19.97 41.26
N VAL A 315 28.40 19.99 40.89
CA VAL A 315 28.82 20.14 39.49
C VAL A 315 28.36 18.96 38.62
N MET A 316 28.43 17.73 39.12
CA MET A 316 27.91 16.56 38.39
C MET A 316 26.40 16.67 38.18
N LEU A 317 25.65 17.08 39.20
CA LEU A 317 24.19 17.24 39.12
C LEU A 317 23.77 18.40 38.21
N LEU A 318 24.53 19.50 38.20
CA LEU A 318 24.34 20.60 37.24
C LEU A 318 24.52 20.10 35.80
N LYS A 319 25.63 19.40 35.51
CA LYS A 319 25.89 18.82 34.18
C LYS A 319 24.80 17.84 33.75
N SER A 320 24.30 17.01 34.68
CA SER A 320 23.16 16.12 34.44
C SER A 320 21.93 16.92 34.02
N ARG A 321 21.51 17.92 34.81
CA ARG A 321 20.34 18.74 34.51
C ARG A 321 20.46 19.50 33.20
N SER A 322 21.62 20.11 32.91
CA SER A 322 21.83 20.83 31.66
C SER A 322 21.66 19.93 30.43
N ASN A 323 22.20 18.71 30.48
CA ASN A 323 21.99 17.72 29.42
C ASN A 323 20.50 17.31 29.31
N LEU A 324 19.84 17.07 30.44
CA LEU A 324 18.42 16.74 30.48
C LEU A 324 17.53 17.88 29.94
N ASP A 325 17.92 19.14 30.15
CA ASP A 325 17.28 20.32 29.55
C ASP A 325 17.46 20.35 28.03
N SER A 326 18.69 20.16 27.54
CA SER A 326 18.97 20.04 26.10
C SER A 326 18.19 18.87 25.48
N ASN A 327 18.12 17.72 26.15
CA ASN A 327 17.36 16.57 25.68
C ASN A 327 15.88 16.90 25.48
N PHE A 328 15.27 17.69 26.38
CA PHE A 328 13.88 18.10 26.23
C PHE A 328 13.64 18.96 24.97
N PHE A 329 14.58 19.85 24.65
CA PHE A 329 14.52 20.66 23.44
C PHE A 329 14.56 19.78 22.19
N TYR A 330 15.51 18.87 22.11
CA TYR A 330 15.67 17.94 20.98
C TYR A 330 14.48 16.97 20.82
N LEU A 331 13.92 16.46 21.92
CA LEU A 331 12.68 15.68 21.88
C LEU A 331 11.51 16.51 21.33
N SER A 332 11.45 17.81 21.66
CA SER A 332 10.38 18.70 21.20
C SER A 332 10.51 18.99 19.71
N GLU A 333 11.73 19.18 19.22
CA GLU A 333 12.05 19.29 17.81
C GLU A 333 11.68 18.01 17.05
N GLN A 334 12.09 16.83 17.55
CA GLN A 334 11.73 15.54 16.96
C GLN A 334 10.21 15.40 16.81
N LYS A 335 9.46 15.72 17.87
CA LYS A 335 7.99 15.66 17.85
C LYS A 335 7.42 16.58 16.76
N ALA A 336 7.92 17.80 16.62
CA ALA A 336 7.45 18.76 15.63
C ALA A 336 7.70 18.23 14.21
N LEU A 337 8.93 17.77 13.93
CA LEU A 337 9.34 17.21 12.65
C LEU A 337 8.49 16.00 12.25
N LEU A 338 8.33 15.02 13.15
CA LEU A 338 7.53 13.82 12.90
C LEU A 338 6.04 14.16 12.70
N SER A 339 5.53 15.15 13.43
CA SER A 339 4.12 15.59 13.28
C SER A 339 3.88 16.23 11.91
N GLU A 340 4.81 17.07 11.45
CA GLU A 340 4.75 17.73 10.15
C GLU A 340 4.87 16.71 9.01
N LYS A 341 5.83 15.78 9.08
CA LYS A 341 5.98 14.69 8.10
C LYS A 341 4.71 13.85 8.00
N ASN A 342 4.15 13.42 9.14
CA ASN A 342 2.91 12.64 9.16
C ASN A 342 1.73 13.40 8.51
N LYS A 343 1.63 14.72 8.75
CA LYS A 343 0.62 15.57 8.12
C LYS A 343 0.83 15.67 6.60
N MET A 344 2.05 15.96 6.16
CA MET A 344 2.39 16.07 4.75
C MET A 344 2.10 14.77 3.99
N LYS A 345 2.52 13.62 4.54
CA LYS A 345 2.24 12.27 4.00
C LYS A 345 0.74 12.07 3.81
N HIS A 346 -0.04 12.38 4.82
CA HIS A 346 -1.49 12.27 4.79
C HIS A 346 -2.13 13.17 3.71
N GLU A 347 -1.69 14.43 3.61
CA GLU A 347 -2.22 15.39 2.62
C GLU A 347 -1.95 14.97 1.18
N ILE A 348 -0.71 14.54 0.87
CA ILE A 348 -0.33 14.04 -0.46
C ILE A 348 -1.20 12.83 -0.83
N MET A 349 -1.34 11.88 0.11
CA MET A 349 -2.14 10.67 -0.13
C MET A 349 -3.63 10.97 -0.30
N ALA A 350 -4.19 11.85 0.54
CA ALA A 350 -5.57 12.29 0.42
C ALA A 350 -5.82 12.95 -0.94
N GLY A 351 -4.86 13.75 -1.44
CA GLY A 351 -4.87 14.34 -2.78
C GLY A 351 -4.89 13.29 -3.88
N HIS A 352 -3.97 12.33 -3.84
CA HIS A 352 -3.86 11.25 -4.83
C HIS A 352 -5.14 10.43 -4.95
N TYR A 353 -5.66 9.90 -3.83
CA TYR A 353 -6.87 9.08 -3.85
C TYR A 353 -8.12 9.89 -4.22
N LYS A 354 -8.16 11.20 -3.89
CA LYS A 354 -9.22 12.10 -4.36
C LYS A 354 -9.19 12.24 -5.89
N LEU A 355 -8.02 12.42 -6.50
CA LEU A 355 -7.86 12.49 -7.95
C LEU A 355 -8.25 11.19 -8.64
N LEU A 356 -7.75 10.04 -8.16
CA LEU A 356 -8.09 8.72 -8.69
C LEU A 356 -9.60 8.43 -8.62
N SER A 357 -10.23 8.75 -7.48
CA SER A 357 -11.66 8.59 -7.28
C SER A 357 -12.48 9.53 -8.20
N LYS A 358 -12.04 10.78 -8.37
CA LYS A 358 -12.67 11.75 -9.27
C LYS A 358 -12.60 11.29 -10.73
N SER A 359 -11.41 10.87 -11.20
CA SER A 359 -11.22 10.38 -12.56
C SER A 359 -12.06 9.15 -12.85
N THR A 360 -12.09 8.20 -11.92
CA THR A 360 -12.89 6.97 -12.03
C THR A 360 -14.39 7.25 -12.02
N THR A 361 -14.84 8.24 -11.23
CA THR A 361 -16.24 8.71 -11.25
C THR A 361 -16.61 9.30 -12.61
N LYS A 362 -15.72 10.09 -13.22
CA LYS A 362 -15.92 10.64 -14.57
C LYS A 362 -16.06 9.51 -15.59
N CYS A 363 -15.17 8.52 -15.56
CA CYS A 363 -15.23 7.35 -16.43
C CYS A 363 -16.54 6.57 -16.24
N GLU A 364 -16.97 6.31 -15.00
CA GLU A 364 -18.24 5.64 -14.70
C GLU A 364 -19.44 6.38 -15.33
N THR A 365 -19.50 7.71 -15.16
CA THR A 365 -20.54 8.55 -15.74
C THR A 365 -20.52 8.50 -17.27
N LEU A 366 -19.32 8.57 -17.87
CA LEU A 366 -19.14 8.47 -19.31
C LEU A 366 -19.61 7.12 -19.86
N PHE A 367 -19.28 6.00 -19.21
CA PHE A 367 -19.76 4.68 -19.62
C PHE A 367 -21.28 4.54 -19.46
N ARG A 368 -21.88 5.09 -18.39
CA ARG A 368 -23.35 5.10 -18.25
C ARG A 368 -24.02 5.90 -19.36
N SER A 369 -23.47 7.07 -19.69
CA SER A 369 -23.93 7.89 -20.82
C SER A 369 -23.74 7.15 -22.15
N GLY A 370 -22.57 6.55 -22.37
CA GLY A 370 -22.25 5.75 -23.55
C GLY A 370 -23.20 4.58 -23.74
N LYS A 371 -23.58 3.88 -22.66
CA LYS A 371 -24.61 2.84 -22.70
C LYS A 371 -25.96 3.37 -23.19
N SER A 372 -26.38 4.54 -22.70
CA SER A 372 -27.62 5.19 -23.15
C SER A 372 -27.55 5.54 -24.64
N ILE A 373 -26.45 6.16 -25.06
CA ILE A 373 -26.19 6.52 -26.47
C ILE A 373 -26.20 5.27 -27.37
N CYS A 374 -25.56 4.18 -26.93
CA CYS A 374 -25.58 2.92 -27.67
C CYS A 374 -27.01 2.37 -27.81
N ARG A 375 -27.82 2.39 -26.74
CA ARG A 375 -29.21 1.94 -26.81
C ARG A 375 -30.03 2.81 -27.76
N GLN A 376 -29.77 4.11 -27.79
CA GLN A 376 -30.39 5.02 -28.76
C GLN A 376 -29.96 4.67 -30.19
N GLY A 377 -28.67 4.46 -30.44
CA GLY A 377 -28.14 4.00 -31.74
C GLY A 377 -28.74 2.67 -32.19
N GLN A 378 -28.84 1.70 -31.28
CA GLN A 378 -29.47 0.42 -31.55
C GLN A 378 -30.94 0.57 -31.96
N SER A 379 -31.71 1.39 -31.22
CA SER A 379 -33.12 1.66 -31.53
C SER A 379 -33.28 2.38 -32.87
N SER A 380 -32.44 3.38 -33.15
CA SER A 380 -32.42 4.09 -34.43
C SER A 380 -32.10 3.18 -35.61
N SER A 381 -31.13 2.26 -35.44
CA SER A 381 -30.81 1.24 -36.46
C SER A 381 -31.97 0.25 -36.65
N LYS A 382 -32.59 -0.25 -35.58
CA LYS A 382 -33.76 -1.14 -35.67
C LYS A 382 -34.94 -0.48 -36.36
N LYS A 383 -35.20 0.80 -36.07
CA LYS A 383 -36.26 1.58 -36.72
C LYS A 383 -35.98 1.68 -38.23
N LEU A 384 -34.76 2.06 -38.61
CA LEU A 384 -34.36 2.14 -40.01
C LEU A 384 -34.57 0.80 -40.73
N ASN A 385 -34.15 -0.32 -40.14
CA ASN A 385 -34.33 -1.65 -40.74
C ASN A 385 -35.82 -2.00 -40.97
N ARG A 386 -36.71 -1.62 -40.03
CA ARG A 386 -38.15 -1.81 -40.19
C ARG A 386 -38.70 -0.95 -41.33
N ASP A 387 -38.36 0.34 -41.34
CA ASP A 387 -38.81 1.30 -42.35
C ASP A 387 -38.32 0.93 -43.77
N ASN A 388 -37.21 0.20 -43.87
CA ASN A 388 -36.65 -0.29 -45.12
C ASN A 388 -37.31 -1.58 -45.59
N ARG A 389 -37.67 -2.48 -44.67
CA ARG A 389 -38.20 -3.80 -45.01
C ARG A 389 -39.48 -3.70 -45.83
N SER A 390 -40.39 -2.80 -45.47
CA SER A 390 -41.62 -2.55 -46.25
C SER A 390 -41.32 -1.97 -47.63
N LYS A 391 -40.36 -1.04 -47.72
CA LYS A 391 -39.97 -0.40 -49.00
C LYS A 391 -39.25 -1.35 -49.95
N ILE A 392 -38.45 -2.28 -49.43
CA ILE A 392 -37.80 -3.34 -50.23
C ILE A 392 -38.86 -4.34 -50.72
N LEU A 393 -39.80 -4.74 -49.85
CA LEU A 393 -40.91 -5.61 -50.25
C LEU A 393 -41.86 -4.95 -51.27
N GLU A 394 -41.99 -3.62 -51.29
CA GLU A 394 -42.71 -2.89 -52.33
C GLU A 394 -42.01 -2.98 -53.70
N LEU A 395 -40.68 -3.05 -53.74
CA LEU A 395 -39.91 -3.22 -54.98
C LEU A 395 -40.08 -4.62 -55.56
N ASP A 396 -40.01 -5.64 -54.72
CA ASP A 396 -40.17 -7.04 -55.12
C ASP A 396 -41.59 -7.34 -55.67
N ARG A 397 -42.55 -6.45 -55.38
CA ARG A 397 -43.95 -6.54 -55.85
C ARG A 397 -44.21 -5.80 -57.16
N ILE A 398 -43.24 -5.09 -57.72
CA ILE A 398 -43.40 -4.44 -59.03
C ILE A 398 -43.48 -5.55 -60.08
N PRO A 399 -44.61 -5.73 -60.80
CA PRO A 399 -44.77 -6.87 -61.70
C PRO A 399 -43.77 -6.83 -62.85
N SER A 400 -43.27 -8.00 -63.24
CA SER A 400 -42.63 -8.22 -64.54
C SER A 400 -43.51 -7.64 -65.65
N TYR A 401 -42.87 -7.10 -66.68
CA TYR A 401 -43.52 -6.38 -67.77
C TYR A 401 -44.68 -7.18 -68.38
N ALA A 402 -45.89 -6.63 -68.31
CA ALA A 402 -47.06 -7.10 -69.06
C ALA A 402 -47.75 -5.86 -69.64
N ASN A 403 -47.98 -5.86 -70.96
CA ASN A 403 -48.63 -4.76 -71.66
C ASN A 403 -50.03 -4.52 -71.08
N SER A 404 -50.29 -3.29 -70.64
CA SER A 404 -51.64 -2.89 -70.21
C SER A 404 -52.46 -2.51 -71.45
N ASN A 405 -53.53 -3.26 -71.72
CA ASN A 405 -54.46 -2.98 -72.83
C ASN A 405 -55.14 -1.58 -72.76
N ASN A 406 -55.05 -0.88 -71.62
CA ASN A 406 -55.67 0.43 -71.37
C ASN A 406 -54.67 1.60 -71.23
N ALA A 407 -53.43 1.47 -71.72
CA ALA A 407 -52.45 2.55 -71.64
C ALA A 407 -52.81 3.72 -72.58
N LYS A 408 -52.86 4.95 -72.05
CA LYS A 408 -53.05 6.18 -72.87
C LYS A 408 -51.72 6.52 -73.55
N LYS A 409 -51.70 6.76 -74.86
CA LYS A 409 -50.50 7.18 -75.62
C LYS A 409 -50.02 8.57 -75.17
N THR A 410 -48.83 8.70 -74.59
CA THR A 410 -48.16 10.00 -74.37
C THR A 410 -47.28 10.41 -75.55
N ASN A 411 -47.03 11.72 -75.70
CA ASN A 411 -46.14 12.27 -76.73
C ASN A 411 -44.68 11.85 -76.44
N PRO A 412 -43.88 11.49 -77.48
CA PRO A 412 -42.44 11.23 -77.40
C PRO A 412 -41.63 12.18 -76.50
N VAL A 413 -41.94 13.48 -76.52
CA VAL A 413 -41.19 14.50 -75.77
C VAL A 413 -41.28 14.31 -74.25
N ASP A 414 -42.47 13.97 -73.73
CA ASP A 414 -42.67 13.78 -72.29
C ASP A 414 -42.03 12.48 -71.79
N SER A 415 -41.98 11.47 -72.66
CA SER A 415 -41.33 10.19 -72.40
C SER A 415 -39.80 10.37 -72.32
N ALA A 416 -39.21 11.16 -73.22
CA ALA A 416 -37.78 11.51 -73.20
C ALA A 416 -37.40 12.31 -71.94
N LYS A 417 -38.21 13.32 -71.55
CA LYS A 417 -37.99 14.08 -70.30
C LYS A 417 -38.00 13.20 -69.05
N ALA A 418 -38.94 12.27 -68.96
CA ALA A 418 -39.01 11.33 -67.84
C ALA A 418 -37.82 10.37 -67.80
N MET A 419 -37.27 10.00 -68.96
CA MET A 419 -36.04 9.20 -69.07
C MET A 419 -34.80 9.97 -68.59
N ASP A 420 -34.66 11.24 -68.98
CA ASP A 420 -33.58 12.10 -68.49
C ASP A 420 -33.64 12.28 -66.97
N GLU A 421 -34.83 12.48 -66.41
CA GLU A 421 -35.04 12.55 -64.96
C GLU A 421 -34.62 11.24 -64.26
N ILE A 422 -34.98 10.07 -64.81
CA ILE A 422 -34.57 8.76 -64.27
C ILE A 422 -33.05 8.62 -64.27
N ARG A 423 -32.38 9.05 -65.35
CA ARG A 423 -30.93 9.05 -65.44
C ARG A 423 -30.30 9.94 -64.37
N LEU A 424 -30.80 11.16 -64.17
CA LEU A 424 -30.32 12.07 -63.12
C LEU A 424 -30.50 11.49 -61.71
N TYR A 425 -31.65 10.84 -61.43
CA TYR A 425 -31.86 10.16 -60.16
C TYR A 425 -30.91 8.97 -59.96
N ARG A 426 -30.59 8.23 -61.04
CA ARG A 426 -29.63 7.13 -61.01
C ARG A 426 -28.22 7.63 -60.69
N ASP A 427 -27.76 8.68 -61.35
CA ASP A 427 -26.43 9.26 -61.10
C ASP A 427 -26.33 9.78 -59.65
N SER A 428 -27.38 10.47 -59.18
CA SER A 428 -27.49 10.95 -57.80
C SER A 428 -27.45 9.80 -56.78
N ALA A 429 -28.13 8.68 -57.08
CA ALA A 429 -28.11 7.50 -56.23
C ALA A 429 -26.74 6.81 -56.20
N ASP A 430 -26.03 6.76 -57.33
CA ASP A 430 -24.69 6.18 -57.39
C ASP A 430 -23.68 6.99 -56.57
N ILE A 431 -23.78 8.33 -56.61
CA ILE A 431 -23.01 9.21 -55.72
C ILE A 431 -23.38 8.94 -54.25
N GLN A 432 -24.68 8.84 -53.95
CA GLN A 432 -25.15 8.61 -52.58
C GLN A 432 -24.68 7.25 -52.03
N VAL A 433 -24.64 6.20 -52.86
CA VAL A 433 -24.10 4.89 -52.51
C VAL A 433 -22.61 4.98 -52.15
N LYS A 434 -21.81 5.75 -52.90
CA LYS A 434 -20.39 5.98 -52.57
C LYS A 434 -20.23 6.65 -51.21
N ILE A 435 -20.98 7.73 -50.96
CA ILE A 435 -21.00 8.45 -49.67
C ILE A 435 -21.37 7.50 -48.51
N ILE A 436 -22.39 6.66 -48.71
CA ILE A 436 -22.83 5.68 -47.70
C ILE A 436 -21.72 4.69 -47.38
N LYS A 437 -21.05 4.12 -48.40
CA LYS A 437 -19.94 3.17 -48.22
C LYS A 437 -18.77 3.80 -47.46
N GLU A 438 -18.36 5.01 -47.83
CA GLU A 438 -17.32 5.73 -47.11
C GLU A 438 -17.70 5.96 -45.64
N ARG A 439 -18.95 6.34 -45.38
CA ARG A 439 -19.41 6.58 -44.01
C ARG A 439 -19.54 5.29 -43.19
N ILE A 440 -19.92 4.17 -43.81
CA ILE A 440 -19.86 2.84 -43.19
C ILE A 440 -18.43 2.54 -42.75
N ASN A 441 -17.44 2.75 -43.63
CA ASN A 441 -16.03 2.54 -43.31
C ASN A 441 -15.55 3.41 -42.14
N ILE A 442 -15.95 4.68 -42.10
CA ILE A 442 -15.66 5.59 -40.97
C ILE A 442 -16.27 5.06 -39.68
N CYS A 443 -17.56 4.70 -39.70
CA CYS A 443 -18.25 4.17 -38.52
C CYS A 443 -17.60 2.86 -38.04
N ASP A 444 -17.18 1.99 -38.95
CA ASP A 444 -16.52 0.72 -38.62
C ASP A 444 -15.12 0.92 -38.05
N SER A 445 -14.37 1.90 -38.57
CA SER A 445 -13.09 2.31 -38.01
C SER A 445 -13.25 2.82 -36.56
N ILE A 446 -14.21 3.72 -36.32
CA ILE A 446 -14.51 4.25 -34.99
C ILE A 446 -14.97 3.12 -34.05
N PHE A 447 -15.83 2.22 -34.53
CA PHE A 447 -16.30 1.07 -33.76
C PHE A 447 -15.12 0.17 -33.34
N LYS A 448 -14.27 -0.24 -34.28
CA LYS A 448 -13.08 -1.09 -34.00
C LYS A 448 -12.15 -0.42 -32.99
N LYS A 449 -11.85 0.87 -33.18
CA LYS A 449 -11.03 1.66 -32.25
C LYS A 449 -11.66 1.74 -30.86
N THR A 450 -12.96 1.99 -30.77
CA THR A 450 -13.71 2.06 -29.50
C THR A 450 -13.66 0.73 -28.76
N VAL A 451 -13.90 -0.39 -29.46
CA VAL A 451 -13.83 -1.74 -28.90
C VAL A 451 -12.43 -2.03 -28.36
N SER A 452 -11.38 -1.72 -29.13
CA SER A 452 -9.98 -1.88 -28.70
C SER A 452 -9.67 -1.08 -27.43
N ASN A 453 -10.05 0.21 -27.39
CA ASN A 453 -9.83 1.07 -26.24
C ASN A 453 -10.62 0.61 -25.01
N PHE A 454 -11.82 0.06 -25.20
CA PHE A 454 -12.62 -0.53 -24.13
C PHE A 454 -11.99 -1.78 -23.55
N TYR A 455 -11.41 -2.67 -24.37
CA TYR A 455 -10.64 -3.81 -23.89
C TYR A 455 -9.38 -3.37 -23.15
N PHE A 456 -8.66 -2.38 -23.68
CA PHE A 456 -7.50 -1.78 -23.03
C PHE A 456 -7.87 -1.25 -21.63
N TYR A 457 -8.92 -0.43 -21.53
CA TYR A 457 -9.41 0.07 -20.24
C TYR A 457 -9.80 -1.07 -19.28
N ALA A 458 -10.50 -2.09 -19.76
CA ALA A 458 -10.92 -3.23 -18.94
C ALA A 458 -9.74 -3.99 -18.33
N ALA A 459 -8.68 -4.22 -19.12
CA ALA A 459 -7.47 -4.90 -18.66
C ALA A 459 -6.75 -4.09 -17.56
N TYR A 460 -6.57 -2.78 -17.78
CA TYR A 460 -5.92 -1.89 -16.82
C TYR A 460 -6.75 -1.69 -15.54
N SER A 461 -8.06 -1.47 -15.64
CA SER A 461 -8.94 -1.37 -14.45
C SER A 461 -8.96 -2.68 -13.64
N LYS A 462 -8.78 -3.84 -14.28
CA LYS A 462 -8.57 -5.10 -13.55
C LYS A 462 -7.23 -5.12 -12.82
N LYS A 463 -6.13 -4.73 -13.49
CA LYS A 463 -4.80 -4.62 -12.88
C LYS A 463 -4.80 -3.65 -11.70
N HIS A 464 -5.29 -2.42 -11.87
CA HIS A 464 -5.33 -1.41 -10.79
C HIS A 464 -6.14 -1.86 -9.58
N ARG A 465 -7.23 -2.61 -9.78
CA ARG A 465 -7.97 -3.19 -8.65
C ARG A 465 -7.16 -4.26 -7.92
N ASN A 466 -6.37 -5.06 -8.63
CA ASN A 466 -5.50 -6.04 -8.00
C ASN A 466 -4.37 -5.34 -7.24
N ASP A 467 -3.73 -4.34 -7.84
CA ASP A 467 -2.68 -3.54 -7.21
C ASP A 467 -3.23 -2.81 -5.97
N GLY A 468 -4.40 -2.18 -6.08
CA GLY A 468 -5.08 -1.54 -4.95
C GLY A 468 -5.46 -2.51 -3.84
N LYS A 469 -5.87 -3.74 -4.17
CA LYS A 469 -6.09 -4.80 -3.17
C LYS A 469 -4.79 -5.33 -2.54
N ALA A 470 -3.71 -5.36 -3.30
CA ALA A 470 -2.40 -5.75 -2.78
C ALA A 470 -1.87 -4.69 -1.81
N ILE A 471 -1.99 -3.40 -2.15
CA ILE A 471 -1.70 -2.28 -1.25
C ILE A 471 -2.57 -2.40 0.00
N HIS A 472 -3.88 -2.62 -0.15
CA HIS A 472 -4.78 -2.86 0.96
C HIS A 472 -4.27 -3.95 1.90
N PHE A 473 -3.95 -5.13 1.36
CA PHE A 473 -3.43 -6.24 2.13
C PHE A 473 -2.12 -5.89 2.86
N LEU A 474 -1.18 -5.24 2.18
CA LEU A 474 0.06 -4.77 2.79
C LEU A 474 -0.22 -3.82 3.96
N ARG A 475 -1.14 -2.87 3.82
CA ARG A 475 -1.54 -2.00 4.93
C ARG A 475 -2.14 -2.75 6.12
N LEU A 476 -2.87 -3.84 5.89
CA LEU A 476 -3.38 -4.69 6.98
C LEU A 476 -2.28 -5.48 7.69
N SER A 477 -1.18 -5.72 6.99
CA SER A 477 0.03 -6.32 7.53
C SER A 477 0.97 -5.30 8.18
N GLY A 478 0.58 -4.03 8.26
CA GLY A 478 1.35 -2.98 8.93
C GLY A 478 2.34 -2.24 8.03
N PHE A 479 2.38 -2.57 6.74
CA PHE A 479 3.18 -1.81 5.77
C PHE A 479 2.52 -0.45 5.49
N ASP A 480 3.32 0.55 5.19
CA ASP A 480 2.88 1.86 4.82
C ASP A 480 3.53 2.42 3.54
N ASP A 481 3.22 3.67 3.23
CA ASP A 481 3.59 4.30 1.96
C ASP A 481 5.09 4.48 1.73
N LEU A 482 5.92 4.17 2.72
CA LEU A 482 7.37 4.14 2.57
C LEU A 482 7.90 2.78 2.17
N ASP A 483 7.17 1.73 2.51
CA ASP A 483 7.55 0.39 2.15
C ASP A 483 7.66 0.30 0.64
N LEU A 484 8.81 -0.17 0.17
CA LEU A 484 9.13 -0.26 -1.24
C LEU A 484 8.03 -1.00 -2.01
N LYS A 485 7.48 -2.06 -1.41
CA LYS A 485 6.35 -2.83 -1.95
C LYS A 485 5.13 -1.95 -2.24
N ILE A 486 4.78 -1.04 -1.33
CA ILE A 486 3.66 -0.12 -1.52
C ILE A 486 4.01 0.95 -2.56
N ARG A 487 5.22 1.54 -2.49
CA ARG A 487 5.66 2.56 -3.46
C ARG A 487 5.65 2.04 -4.90
N MET A 488 6.25 0.87 -5.14
CA MET A 488 6.27 0.25 -6.47
C MET A 488 4.86 -0.02 -7.02
N LEU A 489 3.94 -0.49 -6.17
CA LEU A 489 2.54 -0.71 -6.56
C LEU A 489 1.82 0.61 -6.87
N LYS A 490 2.07 1.67 -6.10
CA LYS A 490 1.48 3.00 -6.33
C LYS A 490 2.01 3.69 -7.57
N ASP A 491 3.31 3.66 -7.79
CA ASP A 491 3.95 4.26 -8.98
C ASP A 491 3.41 3.61 -10.24
N THR A 492 3.26 2.29 -10.22
CA THR A 492 2.60 1.52 -11.29
C THR A 492 1.16 2.02 -11.49
N LEU A 493 0.39 2.16 -10.43
CA LEU A 493 -1.02 2.57 -10.51
C LEU A 493 -1.18 3.98 -11.13
N ILE A 494 -0.38 4.95 -10.70
CA ILE A 494 -0.44 6.33 -11.20
C ILE A 494 -0.02 6.41 -12.67
N LYS A 495 1.08 5.71 -13.03
CA LYS A 495 1.64 5.73 -14.38
C LYS A 495 0.65 5.28 -15.46
N TYR A 496 -0.24 4.34 -15.14
CA TYR A 496 -1.14 3.74 -16.14
C TYR A 496 -2.60 4.20 -16.04
N LYS A 497 -3.06 4.76 -14.91
CA LYS A 497 -4.46 5.15 -14.73
C LYS A 497 -4.92 6.23 -15.71
N PHE A 498 -4.23 7.36 -15.73
CA PHE A 498 -4.65 8.51 -16.53
C PHE A 498 -4.55 8.26 -18.04
N PRO A 499 -3.51 7.57 -18.57
CA PRO A 499 -3.50 7.15 -19.96
C PRO A 499 -4.70 6.26 -20.35
N ALA A 500 -5.06 5.28 -19.51
CA ALA A 500 -6.21 4.42 -19.78
C ALA A 500 -7.54 5.18 -19.76
N ASP A 501 -7.71 6.14 -18.84
CA ASP A 501 -8.89 7.01 -18.78
C ASP A 501 -9.00 7.94 -19.99
N SER A 502 -7.88 8.45 -20.50
CA SER A 502 -7.85 9.31 -21.69
C SER A 502 -8.16 8.52 -22.96
N ALA A 503 -7.76 7.25 -23.05
CA ALA A 503 -7.96 6.42 -24.22
C ALA A 503 -9.46 6.17 -24.57
N ILE A 504 -10.38 6.32 -23.60
CA ILE A 504 -11.83 6.15 -23.85
C ILE A 504 -12.51 7.45 -24.31
N LEU A 505 -11.75 8.54 -24.45
CA LEU A 505 -12.24 9.86 -24.84
C LEU A 505 -11.91 10.20 -26.30
N ASP A 506 -12.78 10.96 -26.94
CA ASP A 506 -12.52 11.65 -28.20
C ASP A 506 -11.73 12.96 -27.98
N SER A 507 -11.36 13.64 -29.07
CA SER A 507 -10.63 14.91 -29.04
C SER A 507 -11.37 16.04 -28.31
N THR A 508 -12.68 15.90 -28.09
CA THR A 508 -13.52 16.86 -27.34
C THR A 508 -13.74 16.44 -25.88
N GLY A 509 -13.07 15.38 -25.42
CA GLY A 509 -13.19 14.86 -24.05
C GLY A 509 -14.49 14.12 -23.78
N LYS A 510 -15.23 13.68 -24.81
CA LYS A 510 -16.46 12.89 -24.69
C LYS A 510 -16.16 11.42 -24.94
N ILE A 511 -17.05 10.52 -24.51
CA ILE A 511 -16.84 9.08 -24.75
C ILE A 511 -16.86 8.76 -26.25
N LEU A 512 -15.91 7.96 -26.74
CA LEU A 512 -15.75 7.63 -28.17
C LEU A 512 -17.03 7.13 -28.86
N VAL A 513 -17.89 6.42 -28.13
CA VAL A 513 -19.21 5.98 -28.62
C VAL A 513 -20.08 7.13 -29.14
N LYS A 514 -19.93 8.33 -28.58
CA LYS A 514 -20.69 9.51 -29.02
C LYS A 514 -20.30 9.94 -30.43
N GLU A 515 -19.04 9.81 -30.79
CA GLU A 515 -18.54 10.06 -32.14
C GLU A 515 -19.16 9.07 -33.13
N LEU A 516 -19.12 7.77 -32.80
CA LEU A 516 -19.77 6.72 -33.60
C LEU A 516 -21.26 7.01 -33.80
N TYR A 517 -21.98 7.39 -32.75
CA TYR A 517 -23.40 7.69 -32.85
C TYR A 517 -23.69 8.88 -33.77
N LYS A 518 -22.86 9.94 -33.74
CA LYS A 518 -23.00 11.09 -34.65
C LYS A 518 -22.79 10.69 -36.10
N GLU A 519 -21.75 9.92 -36.41
CA GLU A 519 -21.51 9.45 -37.79
C GLU A 519 -22.60 8.49 -38.24
N PHE A 520 -23.11 7.65 -37.34
CA PHE A 520 -24.27 6.79 -37.63
C PHE A 520 -25.55 7.60 -37.91
N GLN A 521 -25.79 8.71 -37.21
CA GLN A 521 -26.94 9.59 -37.52
C GLN A 521 -26.83 10.19 -38.93
N LYS A 522 -25.62 10.58 -39.35
CA LYS A 522 -25.38 11.02 -40.73
C LYS A 522 -25.60 9.88 -41.73
N LEU A 523 -25.13 8.67 -41.42
CA LEU A 523 -25.36 7.46 -42.23
C LEU A 523 -26.86 7.18 -42.40
N ASN A 524 -27.63 7.27 -41.33
CA ASN A 524 -29.08 7.13 -41.37
C ASN A 524 -29.74 8.16 -42.29
N LYS A 525 -29.27 9.42 -42.25
CA LYS A 525 -29.77 10.49 -43.13
C LYS A 525 -29.45 10.20 -44.60
N ASP A 526 -28.20 9.85 -44.88
CA ASP A 526 -27.71 9.51 -46.22
C ASP A 526 -28.47 8.31 -46.81
N PHE A 527 -28.70 7.28 -46.01
CA PHE A 527 -29.50 6.13 -46.43
C PHE A 527 -30.97 6.49 -46.66
N SER A 528 -31.55 7.36 -45.84
CA SER A 528 -32.92 7.85 -46.03
C SER A 528 -33.06 8.64 -47.35
N ILE A 529 -32.04 9.40 -47.74
CA ILE A 529 -31.97 10.10 -49.03
C ILE A 529 -31.93 9.09 -50.19
N LEU A 530 -31.09 8.05 -50.10
CA LEU A 530 -31.05 6.99 -51.10
C LEU A 530 -32.42 6.32 -51.32
N LEU A 531 -33.15 6.03 -50.23
CA LEU A 531 -34.52 5.49 -50.32
C LEU A 531 -35.51 6.46 -50.97
N LYS A 532 -35.32 7.77 -50.82
CA LYS A 532 -36.16 8.77 -51.49
C LYS A 532 -35.90 8.77 -53.00
N TYR A 533 -34.63 8.70 -53.42
CA TYR A 533 -34.30 8.54 -54.84
C TYR A 533 -34.90 7.26 -55.41
N ASN A 534 -34.84 6.15 -54.66
CA ASN A 534 -35.51 4.90 -55.04
C ASN A 534 -37.00 5.10 -55.31
N LYS A 535 -37.71 5.69 -54.34
CA LYS A 535 -39.15 5.92 -54.45
C LYS A 535 -39.49 6.78 -55.67
N ASN A 536 -38.69 7.81 -55.93
CA ASN A 536 -38.89 8.68 -57.10
C ASN A 536 -38.66 7.93 -58.42
N ILE A 537 -37.60 7.12 -58.51
CA ILE A 537 -37.33 6.25 -59.67
C ILE A 537 -38.49 5.28 -59.87
N VAL A 538 -38.91 4.55 -58.85
CA VAL A 538 -40.05 3.61 -58.90
C VAL A 538 -41.33 4.30 -59.38
N ASN A 539 -41.66 5.45 -58.79
CA ASN A 539 -42.85 6.21 -59.17
C ASN A 539 -42.80 6.66 -60.63
N LYS A 540 -41.65 7.16 -61.10
CA LYS A 540 -41.47 7.63 -62.48
C LYS A 540 -41.46 6.47 -63.48
N CYS A 541 -40.75 5.38 -63.17
CA CYS A 541 -40.80 4.12 -63.92
C CYS A 541 -42.23 3.56 -63.99
N THR A 542 -43.00 3.60 -62.90
CA THR A 542 -44.40 3.13 -62.87
C THR A 542 -45.34 4.06 -63.65
N ALA A 543 -45.10 5.38 -63.62
CA ALA A 543 -45.84 6.34 -64.42
C ALA A 543 -45.58 6.12 -65.92
N LEU A 544 -44.31 5.96 -66.31
CA LEU A 544 -43.90 5.60 -67.68
C LEU A 544 -44.57 4.30 -68.16
N LYS A 545 -44.65 3.28 -67.29
CA LYS A 545 -45.37 2.01 -67.56
C LYS A 545 -46.85 2.24 -67.92
N ARG A 546 -47.51 3.24 -67.33
CA ARG A 546 -48.93 3.52 -67.57
C ARG A 546 -49.19 4.37 -68.82
N SER A 547 -48.14 4.96 -69.40
CA SER A 547 -48.28 6.10 -70.32
C SER A 547 -47.61 5.97 -71.69
N CYS A 548 -46.64 5.07 -71.92
CA CYS A 548 -45.79 5.17 -73.12
C CYS A 548 -46.06 4.14 -74.24
N TYR A 549 -45.95 4.67 -75.48
CA TYR A 549 -45.86 4.00 -76.77
C TYR A 549 -44.43 4.25 -77.28
N PHE A 550 -43.52 3.27 -77.34
CA PHE A 550 -42.24 3.32 -78.09
C PHE A 550 -41.57 1.93 -78.24
N GLU A 551 -40.86 1.75 -79.36
CA GLU A 551 -40.18 0.52 -79.79
C GLU A 551 -38.75 0.31 -79.22
N ASP A 552 -38.09 1.36 -78.68
CA ASP A 552 -36.66 1.31 -78.30
C ASP A 552 -36.34 1.20 -76.79
N PHE A 553 -37.29 1.49 -75.88
CA PHE A 553 -37.09 1.17 -74.45
C PHE A 553 -37.64 -0.23 -74.19
N SER A 554 -36.82 -1.22 -74.49
CA SER A 554 -37.18 -2.61 -74.29
C SER A 554 -37.60 -2.84 -72.82
N SER A 555 -38.53 -3.76 -72.61
CA SER A 555 -38.89 -4.28 -71.28
C SER A 555 -37.64 -4.62 -70.44
N GLN A 556 -36.55 -4.99 -71.12
CA GLN A 556 -35.25 -5.28 -70.55
C GLN A 556 -34.59 -4.05 -69.90
N ALA A 557 -34.52 -2.87 -70.56
CA ALA A 557 -33.87 -1.69 -69.98
C ALA A 557 -34.60 -1.12 -68.74
N TYR A 558 -35.93 -1.26 -68.71
CA TYR A 558 -36.76 -0.98 -67.54
C TYR A 558 -36.41 -1.89 -66.36
N SER A 559 -36.40 -3.19 -66.62
CA SER A 559 -36.14 -4.23 -65.62
C SER A 559 -34.72 -4.09 -65.08
N GLU A 560 -33.72 -3.90 -65.95
CA GLU A 560 -32.31 -3.71 -65.58
C GLU A 560 -32.09 -2.48 -64.69
N THR A 561 -32.83 -1.38 -64.90
CA THR A 561 -32.70 -0.17 -64.08
C THR A 561 -33.26 -0.36 -62.68
N LEU A 562 -34.43 -0.99 -62.56
CA LEU A 562 -35.05 -1.31 -61.26
C LEU A 562 -34.25 -2.38 -60.52
N ASP A 563 -33.80 -3.43 -61.21
CA ASP A 563 -32.99 -4.50 -60.64
C ASP A 563 -31.64 -3.97 -60.14
N SER A 564 -30.96 -3.14 -60.93
CA SER A 564 -29.69 -2.52 -60.52
C SER A 564 -29.83 -1.70 -59.23
N PHE A 565 -30.95 -0.97 -59.07
CA PHE A 565 -31.19 -0.17 -57.88
C PHE A 565 -31.60 -1.03 -56.66
N SER A 566 -32.51 -1.97 -56.85
CA SER A 566 -32.92 -2.93 -55.82
C SER A 566 -31.71 -3.69 -55.29
N VAL A 567 -30.82 -4.15 -56.17
CA VAL A 567 -29.56 -4.81 -55.80
C VAL A 567 -28.66 -3.89 -54.98
N LYS A 568 -28.54 -2.59 -55.31
CA LYS A 568 -27.73 -1.63 -54.52
C LYS A 568 -28.27 -1.46 -53.10
N VAL A 569 -29.58 -1.32 -52.94
CA VAL A 569 -30.23 -1.19 -51.61
C VAL A 569 -30.14 -2.50 -50.83
N GLN A 570 -30.40 -3.64 -51.48
CA GLN A 570 -30.31 -4.97 -50.86
C GLN A 570 -28.88 -5.29 -50.42
N ARG A 571 -27.84 -4.82 -51.14
CA ARG A 571 -26.44 -4.98 -50.72
C ARG A 571 -26.07 -4.14 -49.50
N LEU A 572 -26.53 -2.90 -49.41
CA LEU A 572 -26.21 -2.00 -48.28
C LEU A 572 -27.05 -2.28 -47.03
N SER A 573 -28.25 -2.84 -47.19
CA SER A 573 -29.19 -3.05 -46.09
C SER A 573 -28.62 -3.95 -44.96
N PRO A 574 -27.94 -5.09 -45.24
CA PRO A 574 -27.30 -5.91 -44.22
C PRO A 574 -26.19 -5.17 -43.46
N GLU A 575 -25.35 -4.40 -44.16
CA GLU A 575 -24.25 -3.65 -43.56
C GLU A 575 -24.77 -2.60 -42.57
N ILE A 576 -25.81 -1.86 -42.95
CA ILE A 576 -26.46 -0.86 -42.07
C ILE A 576 -27.21 -1.55 -40.93
N SER A 577 -27.84 -2.70 -41.20
CA SER A 577 -28.54 -3.49 -40.20
C SER A 577 -27.59 -4.01 -39.11
N SER A 578 -26.33 -4.31 -39.49
CA SER A 578 -25.30 -4.79 -38.58
C SER A 578 -24.99 -3.81 -37.43
N PHE A 579 -25.21 -2.52 -37.62
CA PHE A 579 -24.96 -1.50 -36.59
C PHE A 579 -25.84 -1.68 -35.36
N SER A 580 -27.02 -2.29 -35.48
CA SER A 580 -27.83 -2.65 -34.33
C SER A 580 -27.08 -3.60 -33.37
N GLY A 581 -26.38 -4.59 -33.93
CA GLY A 581 -25.53 -5.52 -33.17
C GLY A 581 -24.31 -4.82 -32.58
N LYS A 582 -23.63 -3.97 -33.36
CA LYS A 582 -22.47 -3.18 -32.93
C LYS A 582 -22.82 -2.28 -31.73
N PHE A 583 -23.93 -1.54 -31.80
CA PHE A 583 -24.40 -0.73 -30.68
C PHE A 583 -24.85 -1.58 -29.49
N SER A 584 -25.47 -2.75 -29.71
CA SER A 584 -25.79 -3.68 -28.62
C SER A 584 -24.54 -4.10 -27.86
N LEU A 585 -23.50 -4.52 -28.58
CA LEU A 585 -22.22 -4.93 -28.00
C LEU A 585 -21.60 -3.78 -27.20
N LEU A 586 -21.51 -2.57 -27.77
CA LEU A 586 -20.96 -1.42 -27.07
C LEU A 586 -21.80 -1.02 -25.85
N ALA A 587 -23.13 -1.19 -25.87
CA ALA A 587 -23.99 -0.94 -24.72
C ALA A 587 -23.66 -1.89 -23.56
N ASP A 588 -23.44 -3.17 -23.87
CA ASP A 588 -23.08 -4.19 -22.89
C ASP A 588 -21.68 -3.96 -22.35
N MET A 589 -20.71 -3.65 -23.21
CA MET A 589 -19.36 -3.24 -22.81
C MET A 589 -19.39 -2.03 -21.89
N CYS A 590 -20.07 -0.95 -22.27
CA CYS A 590 -20.26 0.24 -21.43
C CYS A 590 -20.87 -0.12 -20.06
N GLY A 591 -21.89 -0.98 -20.05
CA GLY A 591 -22.52 -1.45 -18.82
C GLY A 591 -21.56 -2.21 -17.90
N ASN A 592 -20.72 -3.07 -18.48
CA ASN A 592 -19.71 -3.82 -17.73
C ASN A 592 -18.58 -2.91 -17.25
N LEU A 593 -18.10 -1.99 -18.08
CA LEU A 593 -17.04 -1.03 -17.74
C LEU A 593 -17.49 -0.05 -16.65
N ALA A 594 -18.73 0.44 -16.66
CA ALA A 594 -19.28 1.22 -15.56
C ALA A 594 -19.28 0.44 -14.23
N LYS A 595 -19.63 -0.85 -14.24
CA LYS A 595 -19.53 -1.71 -13.04
C LYS A 595 -18.08 -1.90 -12.59
N LEU A 596 -17.13 -2.01 -13.52
CA LEU A 596 -15.70 -2.13 -13.22
C LEU A 596 -15.16 -0.84 -12.59
N ALA A 597 -15.42 0.32 -13.20
CA ALA A 597 -15.06 1.63 -12.67
C ALA A 597 -15.63 1.85 -11.25
N LYS A 598 -16.91 1.48 -11.02
CA LYS A 598 -17.51 1.54 -9.68
C LYS A 598 -16.77 0.68 -8.65
N LYS A 599 -16.36 -0.54 -9.03
CA LYS A 599 -15.58 -1.43 -8.16
C LYS A 599 -14.18 -0.88 -7.89
N GLU A 600 -13.54 -0.27 -8.89
CA GLU A 600 -12.23 0.36 -8.77
C GLU A 600 -12.27 1.58 -7.83
N LYS A 601 -13.25 2.48 -8.01
CA LYS A 601 -13.48 3.62 -7.12
C LYS A 601 -13.61 3.20 -5.66
N LYS A 602 -14.29 2.08 -5.41
CA LYS A 602 -14.47 1.55 -4.05
C LYS A 602 -13.12 1.21 -3.40
N VAL A 603 -12.19 0.60 -4.13
CA VAL A 603 -10.85 0.29 -3.62
C VAL A 603 -10.12 1.57 -3.21
N TYR A 604 -10.19 2.63 -4.03
CA TYR A 604 -9.56 3.92 -3.68
C TYR A 604 -10.16 4.59 -2.44
N ILE A 605 -11.46 4.42 -2.21
CA ILE A 605 -12.12 4.95 -1.01
C ILE A 605 -11.68 4.16 0.23
N GLU A 606 -11.66 2.82 0.13
CA GLU A 606 -11.20 1.94 1.22
C GLU A 606 -9.75 2.23 1.61
N GLU A 607 -8.87 2.40 0.61
CA GLU A 607 -7.48 2.80 0.82
C GLU A 607 -7.34 4.14 1.54
N LYS A 608 -8.12 5.14 1.12
CA LYS A 608 -8.13 6.44 1.79
C LYS A 608 -8.56 6.31 3.25
N THR A 609 -9.62 5.55 3.54
CA THR A 609 -10.09 5.36 4.92
C THR A 609 -9.05 4.68 5.81
N ILE A 610 -8.26 3.74 5.26
CA ILE A 610 -7.16 3.12 6.01
C ILE A 610 -6.05 4.13 6.29
N GLU A 611 -5.66 4.94 5.29
CA GLU A 611 -4.64 5.97 5.50
C GLU A 611 -5.10 7.03 6.52
N ASP A 612 -6.37 7.43 6.50
CA ASP A 612 -6.94 8.34 7.51
C ASP A 612 -6.79 7.74 8.93
N ALA A 613 -7.02 6.43 9.10
CA ALA A 613 -6.84 5.74 10.37
C ALA A 613 -5.36 5.60 10.79
N LEU A 614 -4.47 5.32 9.84
CA LEU A 614 -3.02 5.26 10.08
C LEU A 614 -2.48 6.63 10.49
N TYR A 615 -2.90 7.71 9.84
CA TYR A 615 -2.54 9.09 10.19
C TYR A 615 -2.86 9.41 11.66
N ILE A 616 -4.08 9.09 12.12
CA ILE A 616 -4.51 9.28 13.52
C ILE A 616 -3.68 8.42 14.48
N SER A 617 -3.40 7.17 14.09
CA SER A 617 -2.55 6.27 14.89
C SER A 617 -1.14 6.82 15.06
N ARG A 618 -0.49 7.25 13.98
CA ARG A 618 0.86 7.82 13.98
C ARG A 618 0.91 9.08 14.83
N ALA A 619 -0.03 10.01 14.64
CA ALA A 619 -0.13 11.22 15.46
C ALA A 619 -0.26 10.89 16.96
N SER A 620 -1.09 9.91 17.29
CA SER A 620 -1.27 9.45 18.66
C SER A 620 -0.01 8.80 19.24
N TYR A 621 0.74 8.03 18.43
CA TYR A 621 2.02 7.46 18.83
C TYR A 621 3.05 8.55 19.11
N ILE A 622 3.27 9.48 18.17
CA ILE A 622 4.21 10.60 18.30
C ILE A 622 3.97 11.39 19.59
N ILE A 623 2.70 11.77 19.86
CA ILE A 623 2.34 12.53 21.06
C ILE A 623 2.64 11.74 22.33
N ARG A 624 2.27 10.46 22.39
CA ARG A 624 2.45 9.66 23.60
C ARG A 624 3.90 9.26 23.83
N HIS A 625 4.65 8.96 22.75
CA HIS A 625 6.08 8.71 22.79
C HIS A 625 6.80 9.90 23.40
N PHE A 626 6.60 11.10 22.83
CA PHE A 626 7.16 12.35 23.37
C PHE A 626 6.79 12.55 24.84
N LYS A 627 5.50 12.43 25.20
CA LYS A 627 5.05 12.62 26.58
C LYS A 627 5.76 11.69 27.56
N SER A 628 6.05 10.45 27.15
CA SER A 628 6.77 9.52 28.00
C SER A 628 8.24 9.85 28.13
N ARG A 629 8.93 10.15 27.02
CA ARG A 629 10.33 10.57 27.07
C ARG A 629 10.51 11.83 27.92
N ALA A 630 9.60 12.79 27.75
CA ALA A 630 9.52 13.99 28.59
C ALA A 630 9.30 13.65 30.08
N LEU A 631 8.43 12.67 30.39
CA LEU A 631 8.20 12.22 31.77
C LEU A 631 9.44 11.54 32.35
N HIS A 632 10.09 10.66 31.59
CA HIS A 632 11.31 9.98 31.99
C HIS A 632 12.42 10.98 32.28
N ASN A 633 12.62 11.94 31.37
CA ASN A 633 13.53 13.07 31.55
C ASN A 633 13.18 13.87 32.84
N THR A 634 11.91 14.18 33.05
CA THR A 634 11.44 14.88 34.26
C THR A 634 11.71 14.11 35.56
N GLN A 635 11.58 12.78 35.54
CA GLN A 635 11.91 11.92 36.68
C GLN A 635 13.40 12.03 37.03
N TYR A 636 14.29 11.94 36.04
CA TYR A 636 15.74 12.10 36.25
C TYR A 636 16.08 13.50 36.79
N LYS A 637 15.46 14.54 36.24
CA LYS A 637 15.62 15.91 36.76
C LYS A 637 15.14 16.04 38.21
N LYS A 638 14.06 15.34 38.58
CA LYS A 638 13.59 15.31 39.97
C LYS A 638 14.62 14.64 40.88
N LEU A 639 15.15 13.48 40.50
CA LEU A 639 16.23 12.83 41.27
C LEU A 639 17.44 13.75 41.44
N CYS A 640 17.82 14.49 40.39
CA CYS A 640 18.90 15.47 40.49
C CYS A 640 18.59 16.53 41.54
N ARG A 641 17.40 17.15 41.50
CA ARG A 641 16.99 18.18 42.47
C ARG A 641 16.92 17.65 43.90
N ASP A 642 16.40 16.44 44.08
CA ASP A 642 16.30 15.81 45.39
C ASP A 642 17.71 15.60 45.99
N LEU A 643 18.66 15.11 45.18
CA LEU A 643 20.05 14.94 45.61
C LEU A 643 20.76 16.28 45.83
N GLU A 644 20.53 17.29 44.98
CA GLU A 644 21.06 18.64 45.14
C GLU A 644 20.62 19.27 46.46
N ASN A 645 19.35 19.17 46.80
CA ASN A 645 18.80 19.70 48.05
C ASN A 645 19.45 19.05 49.28
N ILE A 646 19.69 17.74 49.24
CA ILE A 646 20.37 17.02 50.32
C ILE A 646 21.82 17.50 50.44
N THR A 647 22.52 17.58 49.32
CA THR A 647 23.93 18.01 49.27
C THR A 647 24.13 19.45 49.70
N GLN A 648 23.25 20.37 49.30
CA GLN A 648 23.29 21.77 49.73
C GLN A 648 23.09 21.90 51.24
N LYS A 649 22.22 21.09 51.85
CA LYS A 649 22.06 21.05 53.32
C LYS A 649 23.33 20.58 54.02
N ILE A 650 23.98 19.53 53.50
CA ILE A 650 25.26 19.04 54.03
C ILE A 650 26.31 20.15 53.90
N ARG A 651 26.50 20.68 52.69
CA ARG A 651 27.45 21.77 52.41
C ARG A 651 27.25 22.96 53.35
N GLY A 652 26.02 23.45 53.50
CA GLY A 652 25.71 24.59 54.36
C GLY A 652 25.96 24.35 55.85
N LYS A 653 25.81 23.10 56.34
CA LYS A 653 26.18 22.74 57.72
C LYS A 653 27.69 22.90 57.96
N TYR A 654 28.53 22.55 56.98
CA TYR A 654 29.98 22.63 57.08
C TYR A 654 30.52 24.03 56.79
N ASP A 655 29.83 24.80 55.96
CA ASP A 655 30.17 26.21 55.73
C ASP A 655 30.05 27.01 57.02
N LYS A 656 29.02 26.74 57.83
CA LYS A 656 28.83 27.34 59.16
C LYS A 656 29.86 26.91 60.22
N ARG A 657 30.64 25.86 59.97
CA ARG A 657 31.72 25.36 60.85
C ARG A 657 33.10 25.90 60.48
N LYS A 658 33.21 26.64 59.36
CA LYS A 658 34.45 27.33 58.97
C LYS A 658 34.66 28.63 59.75
N VAL A 659 33.57 29.18 60.29
CA VAL A 659 33.55 30.26 61.28
C VAL A 659 33.64 29.62 62.65
#